data_AF-A0A6C2D6A4-F1
#
_entry.id   AF-A0A6C2D6A4-F1
#
_cell.length_a   1.000
_cell.length_b   1.000
_cell.length_c   1.000
_cell.angle_alpha   90.00
_cell.angle_beta   90.00
_cell.angle_gamma   90.00
#
_symmetry.space_group_name_H-M   'P 1'
#
loop_
_entity.id
_entity.type
_entity.pdbx_description
1 polymer ?
#
loop_
_entity_poly.entity_id
_entity_poly.type
_entity_poly.pdbx_seq_one_letter_code
_entity_poly.pdbx_strand_id
1 'polypeptide(L)'
;MISSDQIAIYELVKNSLDARATRIAVHVRVTLPRSEYLGIRQSLERSFQKKESLSRDTVRQMLEAGMEPTAAQADRDAFLEKALSPSNGDYIQALDAAYTRCNWVEITDDGGGMSFEDLGGVYLTIGTTHRLDDRMRNSTHTVLGEKGIGRLSAVRLGDQLHVLTSKTGDKTLHELKIDWSTIKRNPHLNLDEFPAAPNVGPKKNKASDHGTIIRMSNLTSEWSIEKMESLAKTDFAKLVDPFLTSFSRPNVRLYFNGQSVDIPSFQTRQLAYAHARCSASFALDADGQPVLSGEVTYKAYGQSKTFSLEGMHLLSALTLKGKRPKTGEAFRPAGTLMQGLASLGPFEMEAHWFNRQKLRLDKPDGYEAALQWLTHWGGGLLLYRDHYRVYPYAEARDDWLDLDGIALATQGYKMNRKQLVGAVRISSRGNPHLQDQTNREGLRDTEEKAALIALLRHILVVEFKSYLNAVEGAQDESAAKEFPKLEKRLEEAQKQALKQVQHLRTKVKAPEDVAAINTLLARMTDMSEAWERSKMTVRAYEEDIDKYVHLAGVGLMTEFIFHELARLSANALKLLQTYKPSNATENRQLRNLRDQLSTLERRIRILDPLSTPGRQRKESFDLVQMLRDVVEMHEPQCGRHGIRVDLTGLGKTPVLIKAVRGQLLQIVENFISNSVYWLKLLATTTRFEPIISFSIDRAANTLTVLDNGPGISEDRGDEVVGPEIFNLPPPAASLTAGPRCR
;
A
#
# COMPACT_ATOMS: atom_id res chain seq x y z
N MET A 1 8.11 10.44 23.45
CA MET A 1 6.92 10.24 24.31
C MET A 1 5.82 9.65 23.46
N ILE A 2 4.90 8.88 24.04
CA ILE A 2 3.73 8.33 23.33
C ILE A 2 2.82 9.49 22.92
N SER A 3 2.37 9.47 21.67
CA SER A 3 1.73 10.61 21.03
C SER A 3 0.22 10.71 21.26
N SER A 4 -0.45 9.62 21.60
CA SER A 4 -1.91 9.60 21.79
C SER A 4 -2.35 8.73 22.97
N ASP A 5 -3.55 9.03 23.48
CA ASP A 5 -4.15 8.30 24.61
C ASP A 5 -4.56 6.88 24.16
N GLN A 6 -4.93 6.73 22.89
CA GLN A 6 -5.25 5.45 22.25
C GLN A 6 -4.05 4.51 22.27
N ILE A 7 -2.88 4.99 21.80
CA ILE A 7 -1.65 4.20 21.80
C ILE A 7 -1.24 3.87 23.24
N ALA A 8 -1.44 4.80 24.18
CA ALA A 8 -1.11 4.55 25.58
C ALA A 8 -1.92 3.40 26.18
N ILE A 9 -3.25 3.38 26.01
CA ILE A 9 -4.10 2.28 26.47
C ILE A 9 -3.77 1.00 25.71
N TYR A 10 -3.59 1.08 24.39
CA TYR A 10 -3.24 -0.06 23.55
C TYR A 10 -1.99 -0.78 24.09
N GLU A 11 -0.94 -0.03 24.42
CA GLU A 11 0.29 -0.60 24.95
C GLU A 11 0.14 -1.20 26.35
N LEU A 12 -0.70 -0.62 27.20
CA LEU A 12 -0.99 -1.20 28.52
C LEU A 12 -1.73 -2.54 28.37
N VAL A 13 -2.73 -2.61 27.48
CA VAL A 13 -3.44 -3.87 27.17
C VAL A 13 -2.50 -4.89 26.53
N LYS A 14 -1.60 -4.47 25.64
CA LYS A 14 -0.58 -5.33 25.04
C LYS A 14 0.35 -5.94 26.10
N ASN A 15 0.74 -5.17 27.13
CA ASN A 15 1.54 -5.70 28.23
C ASN A 15 0.79 -6.75 29.06
N SER A 16 -0.52 -6.57 29.28
CA SER A 16 -1.34 -7.58 29.93
C SER A 16 -1.39 -8.87 29.09
N LEU A 17 -1.45 -8.76 27.76
CA LEU A 17 -1.38 -9.91 26.85
C LEU A 17 0.00 -10.60 26.88
N ASP A 18 1.09 -9.83 26.89
CA ASP A 18 2.45 -10.36 27.09
C ASP A 18 2.58 -11.12 28.43
N ALA A 19 1.85 -10.67 29.45
CA ALA A 19 1.75 -11.32 30.76
C ALA A 19 0.80 -12.53 30.79
N ARG A 20 0.31 -12.97 29.63
CA ARG A 20 -0.62 -14.11 29.44
C ARG A 20 -1.97 -13.94 30.13
N ALA A 21 -2.45 -12.69 30.24
CA ALA A 21 -3.79 -12.44 30.73
C ALA A 21 -4.85 -13.07 29.81
N THR A 22 -5.80 -13.77 30.41
CA THR A 22 -6.98 -14.31 29.72
C THR A 22 -8.14 -13.32 29.74
N ARG A 23 -8.16 -12.39 30.70
CA ARG A 23 -9.18 -11.36 30.89
C ARG A 23 -8.50 -10.03 31.16
N ILE A 24 -8.89 -9.02 30.39
CA ILE A 24 -8.39 -7.65 30.54
C ILE A 24 -9.60 -6.72 30.58
N ALA A 25 -9.63 -5.82 31.55
CA ALA A 25 -10.68 -4.81 31.69
C ALA A 25 -10.07 -3.41 31.73
N VAL A 26 -10.59 -2.51 30.91
CA VAL A 26 -10.26 -1.09 30.92
C VAL A 26 -11.44 -0.33 31.48
N HIS A 27 -11.26 0.29 32.64
CA HIS A 27 -12.27 1.09 33.32
C HIS A 27 -11.89 2.56 33.24
N VAL A 28 -12.79 3.38 32.72
CA VAL A 28 -12.66 4.83 32.76
C VAL A 28 -13.76 5.37 33.66
N ARG A 29 -13.36 6.08 34.71
CA ARG A 29 -14.27 6.76 35.64
C ARG A 29 -14.04 8.25 35.57
N VAL A 30 -15.09 8.98 35.28
CA VAL A 30 -15.10 10.44 35.16
C VAL A 30 -16.33 10.94 35.90
N THR A 31 -16.09 11.65 37.00
CA THR A 31 -17.14 12.31 37.78
C THR A 31 -17.30 13.78 37.36
N LEU A 32 -16.18 14.43 37.04
CA LEU A 32 -16.14 15.80 36.54
C LEU A 32 -15.25 15.82 35.30
N PRO A 33 -15.78 16.14 34.10
CA PRO A 33 -14.99 16.28 32.88
C PRO A 33 -13.81 17.23 33.05
N ARG A 34 -12.74 17.02 32.29
CA ARG A 34 -11.49 17.80 32.46
C ARG A 34 -11.71 19.26 32.08
N SER A 35 -12.48 19.54 31.04
CA SER A 35 -12.85 20.90 30.62
C SER A 35 -13.56 21.67 31.75
N GLU A 36 -14.52 21.03 32.40
CA GLU A 36 -15.28 21.60 33.52
C GLU A 36 -14.39 21.83 34.74
N TYR A 37 -13.56 20.83 35.09
CA TYR A 37 -12.57 20.98 36.15
C TYR A 37 -11.64 22.18 35.91
N LEU A 38 -11.08 22.34 34.71
CA LEU A 38 -10.19 23.46 34.40
C LEU A 38 -10.93 24.80 34.44
N GLY A 39 -12.17 24.87 33.94
CA GLY A 39 -13.00 26.08 33.97
C GLY A 39 -13.37 26.51 35.39
N ILE A 40 -13.75 25.55 36.24
CA ILE A 40 -14.06 25.79 37.65
C ILE A 40 -12.79 26.20 38.40
N ARG A 41 -11.69 25.47 38.20
CA ARG A 41 -10.39 25.77 38.84
C ARG A 41 -9.90 27.18 38.48
N GLN A 42 -9.98 27.57 37.20
CA GLN A 42 -9.63 28.93 36.77
C GLN A 42 -10.54 30.00 37.40
N SER A 43 -11.83 29.72 37.56
CA SER A 43 -12.77 30.64 38.21
C SER A 43 -12.44 30.82 39.70
N LEU A 44 -12.10 29.73 40.39
CA LEU A 44 -11.64 29.78 41.79
C LEU A 44 -10.34 30.59 41.91
N GLU A 45 -9.37 30.38 41.02
CA GLU A 45 -8.11 31.14 41.00
C GLU A 45 -8.33 32.64 40.78
N ARG A 46 -9.22 33.03 39.86
CA ARG A 46 -9.56 34.44 39.63
C ARG A 46 -10.22 35.06 40.86
N SER A 47 -11.12 34.34 41.52
CA SER A 47 -11.77 34.79 42.76
C SER A 47 -10.74 35.00 43.87
N PHE A 48 -9.82 34.04 44.03
CA PHE A 48 -8.72 34.13 44.99
C PHE A 48 -7.81 35.34 44.72
N GLN A 49 -7.45 35.59 43.46
CA GLN A 49 -6.65 36.76 43.07
C GLN A 49 -7.37 38.10 43.34
N LYS A 50 -8.69 38.14 43.12
CA LYS A 50 -9.52 39.32 43.40
C LYS A 50 -9.87 39.51 44.88
N LYS A 51 -9.47 38.57 45.75
CA LYS A 51 -9.90 38.49 47.16
C LYS A 51 -11.43 38.43 47.33
N GLU A 52 -12.12 37.90 46.32
CA GLU A 52 -13.55 37.61 46.39
C GLU A 52 -13.74 36.21 46.97
N SER A 53 -14.61 36.09 47.98
CA SER A 53 -14.96 34.80 48.59
C SER A 53 -16.17 34.21 47.88
N LEU A 54 -16.00 33.12 47.14
CA LEU A 54 -17.12 32.36 46.60
C LEU A 54 -17.83 31.60 47.73
N SER A 55 -19.17 31.72 47.76
CA SER A 55 -19.97 30.97 48.72
C SER A 55 -19.89 29.47 48.43
N ARG A 56 -19.99 28.64 49.47
CA ARG A 56 -20.03 27.18 49.34
C ARG A 56 -21.13 26.73 48.38
N ASP A 57 -22.28 27.39 48.41
CA ASP A 57 -23.42 27.06 47.54
C ASP A 57 -23.15 27.42 46.08
N THR A 58 -22.45 28.53 45.82
CA THR A 58 -22.02 28.89 44.46
C THR A 58 -21.06 27.82 43.91
N VAL A 59 -20.06 27.40 44.70
CA VAL A 59 -19.13 26.35 44.26
C VAL A 59 -19.84 25.02 44.06
N ARG A 60 -20.78 24.66 44.94
CA ARG A 60 -21.62 23.47 44.77
C ARG A 60 -22.40 23.51 43.45
N GLN A 61 -23.08 24.62 43.16
CA GLN A 61 -23.85 24.77 41.91
C GLN A 61 -22.97 24.65 40.68
N MET A 62 -21.77 25.24 40.69
CA MET A 62 -20.80 25.10 39.60
C MET A 62 -20.37 23.64 39.40
N LEU A 63 -20.09 22.92 40.50
CA LEU A 63 -19.70 21.51 40.46
C LEU A 63 -20.84 20.64 39.92
N GLU A 64 -22.04 20.75 40.49
CA GLU A 64 -23.21 19.96 40.10
C GLU A 64 -23.59 20.18 38.62
N ALA A 65 -23.50 21.42 38.14
CA ALA A 65 -23.75 21.74 36.74
C ALA A 65 -22.72 21.14 35.78
N GLY A 66 -21.46 21.00 36.22
CA GLY A 66 -20.37 20.44 35.41
C GLY A 66 -20.23 18.91 35.50
N MET A 67 -20.94 18.23 36.41
CA MET A 67 -20.77 16.78 36.61
C MET A 67 -21.17 15.94 35.40
N GLU A 68 -20.39 14.89 35.15
CA GLU A 68 -20.62 13.95 34.06
C GLU A 68 -21.97 13.21 34.26
N PRO A 69 -22.93 13.29 33.31
CA PRO A 69 -24.27 12.70 33.46
C PRO A 69 -24.27 11.20 33.79
N THR A 70 -23.30 10.45 33.26
CA THR A 70 -23.20 9.00 33.49
C THR A 70 -22.53 8.62 34.82
N ALA A 71 -21.98 9.57 35.58
CA ALA A 71 -21.30 9.30 36.84
C ALA A 71 -22.27 8.76 37.90
N ALA A 72 -21.85 7.70 38.60
CA ALA A 72 -22.65 7.07 39.65
C ALA A 72 -22.89 8.03 40.82
N GLN A 73 -24.07 7.95 41.45
CA GLN A 73 -24.43 8.86 42.55
C GLN A 73 -23.42 8.83 43.70
N ALA A 74 -22.92 7.65 44.07
CA ALA A 74 -21.90 7.50 45.11
C ALA A 74 -20.57 8.23 44.77
N ASP A 75 -20.18 8.26 43.49
CA ASP A 75 -18.97 8.97 43.04
C ASP A 75 -19.18 10.49 43.06
N ARG A 76 -20.38 10.94 42.67
CA ARG A 76 -20.80 12.36 42.74
C ARG A 76 -20.79 12.87 44.18
N ASP A 77 -21.41 12.11 45.09
CA ASP A 77 -21.49 12.46 46.51
C ASP A 77 -20.07 12.52 47.12
N ALA A 78 -19.22 11.53 46.85
CA ALA A 78 -17.83 11.50 47.30
C ALA A 78 -16.99 12.66 46.72
N PHE A 79 -17.27 13.07 45.47
CA PHE A 79 -16.63 14.22 44.86
C PHE A 79 -17.02 15.51 45.59
N LEU A 80 -18.31 15.76 45.78
CA LEU A 80 -18.83 16.97 46.44
C LEU A 80 -18.35 17.05 47.89
N GLU A 81 -18.40 15.94 48.62
CA GLU A 81 -17.90 15.84 49.99
C GLU A 81 -16.44 16.29 50.07
N LYS A 82 -15.60 15.78 49.16
CA LYS A 82 -14.17 16.11 49.15
C LYS A 82 -13.91 17.55 48.70
N ALA A 83 -14.53 17.98 47.60
CA ALA A 83 -14.30 19.30 47.00
C ALA A 83 -14.81 20.45 47.89
N LEU A 84 -15.88 20.23 48.65
CA LEU A 84 -16.47 21.21 49.57
C LEU A 84 -16.01 21.02 51.04
N SER A 85 -15.00 20.18 51.29
CA SER A 85 -14.46 19.96 52.64
C SER A 85 -13.82 21.20 53.31
N PRO A 86 -13.18 22.15 52.60
CA PRO A 86 -12.54 23.30 53.24
C PRO A 86 -13.55 24.25 53.89
N SER A 87 -13.36 24.54 55.17
CA SER A 87 -14.16 25.54 55.90
C SER A 87 -13.64 26.97 55.73
N ASN A 88 -12.40 27.13 55.28
CA ASN A 88 -11.71 28.41 55.09
C ASN A 88 -11.90 29.02 53.69
N GLY A 89 -12.66 28.37 52.80
CA GLY A 89 -12.90 28.81 51.43
C GLY A 89 -11.78 28.51 50.42
N ASP A 90 -10.73 27.78 50.81
CA ASP A 90 -9.67 27.33 49.89
C ASP A 90 -10.10 26.06 49.13
N TYR A 91 -10.99 26.25 48.15
CA TYR A 91 -11.55 25.15 47.36
C TYR A 91 -10.59 24.61 46.30
N ILE A 92 -9.48 25.29 45.98
CA ILE A 92 -8.59 24.88 44.88
C ILE A 92 -7.92 23.55 45.21
N GLN A 93 -7.28 23.43 46.38
CA GLN A 93 -6.62 22.19 46.76
C GLN A 93 -7.61 21.02 46.94
N ALA A 94 -8.80 21.32 47.47
CA ALA A 94 -9.85 20.31 47.65
C ALA A 94 -10.43 19.83 46.32
N LEU A 95 -10.60 20.75 45.35
CA LEU A 95 -11.01 20.42 43.98
C LEU A 95 -9.97 19.52 43.29
N ASP A 96 -8.69 19.89 43.35
CA ASP A 96 -7.59 19.11 42.75
C ASP A 96 -7.54 17.68 43.37
N ALA A 97 -7.73 17.58 44.70
CA ALA A 97 -7.78 16.30 45.40
C ALA A 97 -9.04 15.46 45.05
N ALA A 98 -10.21 16.10 44.93
CA ALA A 98 -11.46 15.44 44.53
C ALA A 98 -11.37 14.94 43.07
N TYR A 99 -10.83 15.77 42.18
CA TYR A 99 -10.59 15.43 40.77
C TYR A 99 -9.69 14.22 40.65
N THR A 100 -8.55 14.23 41.34
CA THR A 100 -7.59 13.12 41.36
C THR A 100 -8.20 11.83 41.90
N ARG A 101 -9.04 11.89 42.93
CA ARG A 101 -9.64 10.69 43.55
C ARG A 101 -10.73 10.06 42.69
N CYS A 102 -11.59 10.88 42.09
CA CYS A 102 -12.83 10.42 41.45
C CYS A 102 -12.77 10.41 39.92
N ASN A 103 -11.61 10.73 39.32
CA ASN A 103 -11.39 10.65 37.87
C ASN A 103 -10.11 9.85 37.58
N TRP A 104 -10.27 8.70 36.94
CA TRP A 104 -9.17 7.78 36.69
C TRP A 104 -9.43 6.84 35.50
N VAL A 105 -8.34 6.32 34.95
CA VAL A 105 -8.32 5.21 33.99
C VAL A 105 -7.62 4.04 34.67
N GLU A 106 -8.20 2.85 34.62
CA GLU A 106 -7.65 1.65 35.23
C GLU A 106 -7.64 0.50 34.23
N ILE A 107 -6.52 -0.21 34.16
CA ILE A 107 -6.38 -1.46 33.43
C ILE A 107 -6.21 -2.55 34.47
N THR A 108 -7.07 -3.56 34.43
CA THR A 108 -7.00 -4.75 35.27
C THR A 108 -6.79 -5.98 34.40
N ASP A 109 -5.84 -6.83 34.77
CA ASP A 109 -5.61 -8.11 34.11
C ASP A 109 -5.40 -9.25 35.11
N ASP A 110 -5.69 -10.46 34.65
CA ASP A 110 -5.46 -11.73 35.36
C ASP A 110 -4.17 -12.43 34.89
N GLY A 111 -3.20 -11.68 34.36
CA GLY A 111 -1.92 -12.21 33.91
C GLY A 111 -1.05 -12.72 35.06
N GLY A 112 0.19 -13.12 34.74
CA GLY A 112 1.11 -13.69 35.73
C GLY A 112 1.51 -12.78 36.90
N GLY A 113 1.29 -11.46 36.76
CA GLY A 113 1.69 -10.45 37.75
C GLY A 113 3.20 -10.29 37.93
N MET A 114 3.59 -9.37 38.80
CA MET A 114 4.98 -9.03 39.12
C MET A 114 5.26 -9.32 40.60
N SER A 115 6.46 -9.81 40.90
CA SER A 115 6.98 -9.89 42.27
C SER A 115 7.43 -8.52 42.78
N PHE A 116 7.77 -8.42 44.06
CA PHE A 116 8.34 -7.19 44.64
C PHE A 116 9.63 -6.77 43.91
N GLU A 117 10.49 -7.75 43.62
CA GLU A 117 11.74 -7.56 42.89
C GLU A 117 11.49 -7.19 41.43
N ASP A 118 10.50 -7.79 40.77
CA ASP A 118 10.14 -7.41 39.40
C ASP A 118 9.62 -5.97 39.35
N LEU A 119 8.81 -5.55 40.33
CA LEU A 119 8.26 -4.20 40.40
C LEU A 119 9.35 -3.14 40.63
N GLY A 120 10.38 -3.47 41.42
CA GLY A 120 11.53 -2.59 41.66
C GLY A 120 12.59 -2.63 40.54
N GLY A 121 13.06 -3.83 40.19
CA GLY A 121 14.23 -4.04 39.33
C GLY A 121 13.93 -4.13 37.83
N VAL A 122 12.71 -4.51 37.44
CA VAL A 122 12.32 -4.68 36.02
C VAL A 122 11.33 -3.60 35.58
N TYR A 123 10.30 -3.35 36.40
CA TYR A 123 9.27 -2.38 36.10
C TYR A 123 9.71 -0.93 36.28
N LEU A 124 10.71 -0.59 37.09
CA LEU A 124 11.24 0.79 37.18
C LEU A 124 12.48 1.06 36.29
N THR A 125 13.26 0.04 35.95
CA THR A 125 14.53 0.17 35.21
C THR A 125 14.35 0.36 33.70
N ILE A 126 14.86 1.44 33.11
CA ILE A 126 14.73 1.75 31.67
C ILE A 126 15.77 0.94 30.88
N GLY A 127 15.32 0.14 29.90
CA GLY A 127 16.23 -0.55 28.97
C GLY A 127 16.77 -1.90 29.44
N THR A 128 16.03 -2.66 30.26
CA THR A 128 16.41 -4.04 30.62
C THR A 128 16.30 -4.99 29.42
N THR A 129 17.35 -5.78 29.18
CA THR A 129 17.42 -6.86 28.16
C THR A 129 16.65 -8.11 28.56
N HIS A 130 16.00 -8.13 29.73
CA HIS A 130 15.32 -9.30 30.28
C HIS A 130 14.29 -9.92 29.33
N ARG A 131 13.59 -9.10 28.54
CA ARG A 131 12.60 -9.57 27.54
C ARG A 131 13.24 -10.20 26.29
N LEU A 132 14.50 -9.88 25.98
CA LEU A 132 15.28 -10.54 24.91
C LEU A 132 15.73 -11.94 25.35
N ASP A 133 16.13 -12.11 26.61
CA ASP A 133 16.53 -13.41 27.16
C ASP A 133 15.34 -14.38 27.31
N ASP A 134 14.16 -13.90 27.71
CA ASP A 134 12.93 -14.71 27.73
C ASP A 134 12.48 -15.15 26.33
N ARG A 135 12.72 -14.31 25.31
CA ARG A 135 12.43 -14.59 23.89
C ARG A 135 13.36 -15.67 23.32
N MET A 136 14.60 -15.76 23.80
CA MET A 136 15.58 -16.80 23.44
C MET A 136 15.32 -18.15 24.11
N ARG A 137 14.70 -18.17 25.30
CA ARG A 137 14.52 -19.39 26.11
C ARG A 137 13.24 -20.18 25.80
N ASN A 138 12.20 -19.55 25.22
CA ASN A 138 10.90 -20.20 24.99
C ASN A 138 10.51 -20.22 23.50
N SER A 139 10.40 -21.43 22.91
CA SER A 139 10.20 -21.66 21.47
C SER A 139 8.77 -21.47 20.96
N THR A 140 7.78 -21.28 21.83
CA THR A 140 6.33 -21.29 21.48
C THR A 140 5.60 -19.98 21.74
N HIS A 141 6.24 -18.94 22.31
CA HIS A 141 5.56 -17.73 22.76
C HIS A 141 6.29 -16.46 22.31
N THR A 142 5.61 -15.59 21.57
CA THR A 142 6.17 -14.33 21.10
C THR A 142 5.93 -13.21 22.12
N VAL A 143 7.01 -12.65 22.69
CA VAL A 143 6.94 -11.45 23.55
C VAL A 143 6.82 -10.22 22.66
N LEU A 144 5.74 -9.44 22.80
CA LEU A 144 5.38 -8.37 21.86
C LEU A 144 5.96 -6.99 22.23
N GLY A 145 6.40 -6.78 23.47
CA GLY A 145 7.01 -5.53 23.92
C GLY A 145 8.54 -5.56 23.94
N GLU A 146 9.20 -4.81 23.04
CA GLU A 146 10.67 -4.86 22.90
C GLU A 146 11.48 -4.14 23.97
N LYS A 147 10.99 -3.05 24.58
CA LYS A 147 11.78 -2.23 25.54
C LYS A 147 10.79 -1.56 26.50
N GLY A 148 11.06 -1.53 27.82
CA GLY A 148 10.17 -1.12 28.92
C GLY A 148 9.54 0.28 28.90
N ILE A 149 8.91 0.67 27.78
CA ILE A 149 8.24 1.95 27.51
C ILE A 149 6.74 1.87 27.83
N GLY A 150 6.17 0.67 27.95
CA GLY A 150 4.75 0.45 28.27
C GLY A 150 4.28 1.13 29.57
N ARG A 151 5.19 1.43 30.50
CA ARG A 151 4.92 2.20 31.73
C ARG A 151 4.97 3.73 31.55
N LEU A 152 5.69 4.24 30.54
CA LEU A 152 5.66 5.66 30.14
C LEU A 152 4.32 6.00 29.45
N SER A 153 3.60 4.98 28.95
CA SER A 153 2.21 5.13 28.48
C SER A 153 1.29 5.65 29.59
N ALA A 154 1.50 5.22 30.84
CA ALA A 154 0.66 5.66 31.95
C ALA A 154 0.78 7.17 32.21
N VAL A 155 1.98 7.75 32.06
CA VAL A 155 2.22 9.20 32.19
C VAL A 155 1.40 10.01 31.19
N ARG A 156 1.12 9.44 30.02
CA ARG A 156 0.30 10.09 29.01
C ARG A 156 -1.15 10.24 29.48
N LEU A 157 -1.66 9.28 30.25
CA LEU A 157 -3.07 9.19 30.64
C LEU A 157 -3.38 9.96 31.94
N GLY A 158 -2.44 10.01 32.88
CA GLY A 158 -2.60 10.68 34.16
C GLY A 158 -1.27 11.00 34.83
N ASP A 159 -1.28 12.03 35.68
CA ASP A 159 -0.09 12.47 36.41
C ASP A 159 0.24 11.60 37.62
N GLN A 160 -0.72 10.83 38.12
CA GLN A 160 -0.51 9.88 39.21
C GLN A 160 -0.73 8.46 38.72
N LEU A 161 0.23 7.58 39.04
CA LEU A 161 0.20 6.17 38.72
C LEU A 161 0.17 5.36 40.02
N HIS A 162 -0.74 4.40 40.07
CA HIS A 162 -0.85 3.41 41.14
C HIS A 162 -0.89 2.01 40.52
N VAL A 163 0.11 1.19 40.83
CA VAL A 163 0.20 -0.20 40.39
C VAL A 163 0.01 -1.11 41.60
N LEU A 164 -0.91 -2.06 41.49
CA LEU A 164 -1.07 -3.17 42.42
C LEU A 164 -0.86 -4.46 41.64
N THR A 165 0.02 -5.34 42.11
CA THR A 165 0.35 -6.57 41.39
C THR A 165 0.73 -7.69 42.34
N SER A 166 0.54 -8.94 41.93
CA SER A 166 1.08 -10.08 42.66
C SER A 166 1.20 -11.32 41.78
N LYS A 167 2.12 -12.21 42.16
CA LYS A 167 2.21 -13.55 41.58
C LYS A 167 1.38 -14.55 42.37
N THR A 168 1.14 -15.70 41.74
CA THR A 168 0.59 -16.87 42.43
C THR A 168 1.54 -17.27 43.56
N GLY A 169 1.00 -17.47 44.78
CA GLY A 169 1.79 -17.84 45.96
C GLY A 169 2.21 -16.65 46.84
N ASP A 170 2.15 -15.42 46.35
CA ASP A 170 2.35 -14.24 47.19
C ASP A 170 1.24 -14.15 48.26
N LYS A 171 1.60 -13.66 49.46
CA LYS A 171 0.64 -13.42 50.57
C LYS A 171 0.04 -12.02 50.56
N THR A 172 0.74 -11.07 49.96
CA THR A 172 0.38 -9.65 49.89
C THR A 172 0.46 -9.18 48.44
N LEU A 173 -0.29 -8.13 48.12
CA LEU A 173 -0.09 -7.37 46.89
C LEU A 173 1.18 -6.53 47.03
N HIS A 174 1.85 -6.27 45.92
CA HIS A 174 2.96 -5.32 45.83
C HIS A 174 2.43 -4.03 45.23
N GLU A 175 2.72 -2.90 45.88
CA GLU A 175 2.16 -1.60 45.57
C GLU A 175 3.25 -0.64 45.09
N LEU A 176 3.03 0.06 43.98
CA LEU A 176 3.90 1.14 43.51
C LEU A 176 3.06 2.37 43.22
N LYS A 177 3.40 3.49 43.86
CA LYS A 177 2.76 4.79 43.67
C LYS A 177 3.78 5.78 43.14
N ILE A 178 3.44 6.45 42.04
CA ILE A 178 4.30 7.44 41.39
C ILE A 178 3.48 8.70 41.12
N ASP A 179 4.00 9.86 41.52
CA ASP A 179 3.42 11.16 41.19
C ASP A 179 4.37 11.94 40.26
N TRP A 180 4.05 11.94 38.97
CA TRP A 180 4.82 12.61 37.92
C TRP A 180 4.73 14.14 37.98
N SER A 181 3.77 14.70 38.73
CA SER A 181 3.67 16.15 38.92
C SER A 181 4.87 16.72 39.69
N THR A 182 5.58 15.89 40.46
CA THR A 182 6.82 16.27 41.16
C THR A 182 7.94 16.62 40.18
N ILE A 183 8.14 15.81 39.13
CA ILE A 183 9.12 16.09 38.05
C ILE A 183 8.69 17.30 37.23
N LYS A 184 7.39 17.42 36.90
CA LYS A 184 6.88 18.58 36.13
C LYS A 184 7.10 19.91 36.86
N ARG A 185 6.97 19.91 38.19
CA ARG A 185 7.21 21.09 39.04
C ARG A 185 8.71 21.38 39.24
N ASN A 186 9.55 20.34 39.26
CA ASN A 186 10.99 20.46 39.46
C ASN A 186 11.77 19.76 38.34
N PRO A 187 11.95 20.41 37.16
CA PRO A 187 12.65 19.81 36.01
C PRO A 187 14.13 19.46 36.26
N HIS A 188 14.72 20.01 37.32
CA HIS A 188 16.12 19.78 37.71
C HIS A 188 16.27 18.71 38.81
N LEU A 189 15.19 18.02 39.19
CA LEU A 189 15.25 16.94 40.17
C LEU A 189 16.15 15.81 39.63
N ASN A 190 17.14 15.39 40.42
CA ASN A 190 17.94 14.21 40.09
C ASN A 190 17.04 12.98 40.05
N LEU A 191 17.18 12.12 39.04
CA LEU A 191 16.37 10.90 38.92
C LEU A 191 16.56 9.97 40.13
N ASP A 192 17.73 9.98 40.75
CA ASP A 192 18.05 9.16 41.93
C ASP A 192 17.32 9.64 43.20
N GLU A 193 16.82 10.89 43.20
CA GLU A 193 16.03 11.47 44.28
C GLU A 193 14.52 11.31 44.05
N PHE A 194 14.12 10.72 42.91
CA PHE A 194 12.70 10.52 42.60
C PHE A 194 12.12 9.39 43.47
N PRO A 195 11.06 9.65 44.27
CA PRO A 195 10.52 8.67 45.21
C PRO A 195 9.66 7.63 44.48
N ALA A 196 10.29 6.72 43.76
CA ALA A 196 9.65 5.57 43.13
C ALA A 196 10.24 4.27 43.69
N ALA A 197 9.63 3.77 44.77
CA ALA A 197 9.98 2.48 45.37
C ALA A 197 8.73 1.63 45.57
N PRO A 198 8.79 0.32 45.31
CA PRO A 198 7.69 -0.59 45.63
C PRO A 198 7.52 -0.72 47.15
N ASN A 199 6.27 -0.88 47.58
CA ASN A 199 5.85 -1.07 48.96
C ASN A 199 5.06 -2.38 49.09
N VAL A 200 5.02 -2.94 50.30
CA VAL A 200 4.13 -4.06 50.61
C VAL A 200 2.70 -3.53 50.71
N GLY A 201 1.85 -3.96 49.80
CA GLY A 201 0.44 -3.62 49.74
C GLY A 201 -0.45 -4.52 50.62
N PRO A 202 -1.77 -4.43 50.44
CA PRO A 202 -2.73 -5.17 51.28
C PRO A 202 -2.62 -6.70 51.11
N LYS A 203 -3.09 -7.44 52.12
CA LYS A 203 -3.15 -8.91 52.07
C LYS A 203 -4.06 -9.36 50.93
N LYS A 204 -3.66 -10.42 50.25
CA LYS A 204 -4.49 -11.04 49.21
C LYS A 204 -5.66 -11.77 49.85
N ASN A 205 -6.79 -11.80 49.14
CA ASN A 205 -7.96 -12.56 49.56
C ASN A 205 -7.68 -14.07 49.45
N LYS A 206 -7.05 -14.51 48.35
CA LYS A 206 -6.59 -15.89 48.16
C LYS A 206 -5.14 -15.91 47.67
N ALA A 207 -4.39 -16.93 48.08
CA ALA A 207 -3.00 -17.13 47.63
C ALA A 207 -2.91 -17.42 46.11
N SER A 208 -3.98 -17.97 45.53
CA SER A 208 -4.12 -18.22 44.09
C SER A 208 -4.38 -16.97 43.26
N ASP A 209 -4.78 -15.85 43.88
CA ASP A 209 -5.05 -14.63 43.14
C ASP A 209 -3.73 -14.12 42.52
N HIS A 210 -3.77 -13.63 41.30
CA HIS A 210 -2.62 -13.04 40.62
C HIS A 210 -3.12 -12.04 39.58
N GLY A 211 -2.20 -11.24 39.04
CA GLY A 211 -2.54 -10.24 38.03
C GLY A 211 -2.01 -8.86 38.39
N THR A 212 -2.44 -7.88 37.61
CA THR A 212 -1.99 -6.50 37.74
C THR A 212 -3.16 -5.53 37.58
N ILE A 213 -3.20 -4.53 38.44
CA ILE A 213 -4.07 -3.36 38.35
C ILE A 213 -3.18 -2.15 38.16
N ILE A 214 -3.37 -1.41 37.08
CA ILE A 214 -2.67 -0.17 36.77
C ILE A 214 -3.72 0.94 36.72
N ARG A 215 -3.71 1.83 37.70
CA ARG A 215 -4.60 2.97 37.79
C ARG A 215 -3.85 4.28 37.56
N MET A 216 -4.32 5.07 36.60
CA MET A 216 -3.87 6.44 36.36
C MET A 216 -4.95 7.42 36.83
N SER A 217 -4.59 8.31 37.73
CA SER A 217 -5.45 9.38 38.26
C SER A 217 -4.89 10.75 37.91
N ASN A 218 -5.67 11.80 38.18
CA ASN A 218 -5.38 13.17 37.73
C ASN A 218 -5.18 13.21 36.21
N LEU A 219 -6.25 12.87 35.49
CA LEU A 219 -6.24 12.64 34.05
C LEU A 219 -5.79 13.88 33.28
N THR A 220 -4.91 13.70 32.30
CA THR A 220 -4.30 14.80 31.52
C THR A 220 -5.10 15.17 30.26
N SER A 221 -6.07 14.34 29.88
CA SER A 221 -6.91 14.47 28.68
C SER A 221 -8.39 14.35 29.02
N GLU A 222 -9.27 14.87 28.17
CA GLU A 222 -10.72 14.66 28.26
C GLU A 222 -11.07 13.19 28.01
N TRP A 223 -12.04 12.66 28.76
CA TRP A 223 -12.55 11.29 28.61
C TRP A 223 -14.07 11.31 28.61
N SER A 224 -14.66 10.78 27.53
CA SER A 224 -16.11 10.69 27.36
C SER A 224 -16.51 9.31 26.84
N ILE A 225 -17.80 9.02 26.86
CA ILE A 225 -18.35 7.80 26.28
C ILE A 225 -18.06 7.72 24.77
N GLU A 226 -18.14 8.84 24.04
CA GLU A 226 -17.86 8.89 22.60
C GLU A 226 -16.38 8.59 22.32
N LYS A 227 -15.46 9.07 23.17
CA LYS A 227 -14.04 8.74 23.07
C LYS A 227 -13.82 7.24 23.29
N MET A 228 -14.51 6.65 24.27
CA MET A 228 -14.42 5.21 24.55
C MET A 228 -15.01 4.36 23.42
N GLU A 229 -16.16 4.73 22.87
CA GLU A 229 -16.75 4.06 21.71
C GLU A 229 -15.86 4.17 20.47
N SER A 230 -15.27 5.35 20.25
CA SER A 230 -14.31 5.57 19.17
C SER A 230 -13.12 4.62 19.33
N LEU A 231 -12.49 4.59 20.50
CA LEU A 231 -11.39 3.66 20.83
C LEU A 231 -11.79 2.18 20.64
N ALA A 232 -13.00 1.80 21.05
CA ALA A 232 -13.53 0.46 20.82
C ALA A 232 -13.61 0.13 19.32
N LYS A 233 -14.13 1.06 18.52
CA LYS A 233 -14.33 0.93 17.08
C LYS A 233 -13.02 1.01 16.26
N THR A 234 -12.15 1.97 16.54
CA THR A 234 -10.99 2.25 15.70
C THR A 234 -9.78 1.43 16.07
N ASP A 235 -9.63 1.09 17.35
CA ASP A 235 -8.40 0.51 17.88
C ASP A 235 -8.62 -0.93 18.32
N PHE A 236 -9.49 -1.14 19.31
CA PHE A 236 -9.69 -2.47 19.86
C PHE A 236 -10.36 -3.44 18.90
N ALA A 237 -11.31 -2.99 18.07
CA ALA A 237 -11.91 -3.78 16.98
C ALA A 237 -10.82 -4.44 16.13
N LYS A 238 -9.76 -3.70 15.83
CA LYS A 238 -8.67 -4.06 14.93
C LYS A 238 -7.40 -4.52 15.69
N LEU A 239 -7.49 -4.78 17.00
CA LEU A 239 -6.34 -5.14 17.85
C LEU A 239 -5.61 -6.39 17.33
N VAL A 240 -6.40 -7.35 16.86
CA VAL A 240 -5.95 -8.65 16.36
C VAL A 240 -6.38 -8.79 14.92
N ASP A 241 -5.57 -9.50 14.14
CA ASP A 241 -5.88 -9.80 12.75
C ASP A 241 -7.26 -10.48 12.61
N PRO A 242 -8.24 -9.81 11.99
CA PRO A 242 -9.60 -10.31 11.91
C PRO A 242 -9.79 -11.42 10.87
N PHE A 243 -8.80 -11.67 10.02
CA PHE A 243 -8.86 -12.69 8.97
C PHE A 243 -8.37 -14.06 9.44
N LEU A 244 -7.72 -14.13 10.61
CA LEU A 244 -7.25 -15.40 11.18
C LEU A 244 -8.39 -16.12 11.91
N THR A 245 -8.69 -17.34 11.47
CA THR A 245 -9.69 -18.21 12.13
C THR A 245 -9.10 -19.00 13.30
N SER A 246 -7.77 -19.19 13.32
CA SER A 246 -7.05 -19.97 14.34
C SER A 246 -6.70 -19.17 15.60
N PHE A 247 -6.77 -17.84 15.54
CA PHE A 247 -6.39 -16.97 16.65
C PHE A 247 -7.62 -16.32 17.27
N SER A 248 -7.93 -16.68 18.51
CA SER A 248 -9.07 -16.10 19.23
C SER A 248 -8.75 -14.70 19.73
N ARG A 249 -9.70 -13.79 19.54
CA ARG A 249 -9.59 -12.43 20.06
C ARG A 249 -9.49 -12.46 21.60
N PRO A 250 -8.56 -11.70 22.20
CA PRO A 250 -8.46 -11.62 23.65
C PRO A 250 -9.73 -11.02 24.25
N ASN A 251 -10.09 -11.49 25.45
CA ASN A 251 -11.25 -11.01 26.20
C ASN A 251 -10.91 -9.66 26.85
N VAL A 252 -10.94 -8.61 26.04
CA VAL A 252 -10.81 -7.22 26.46
C VAL A 252 -12.20 -6.63 26.65
N ARG A 253 -12.44 -6.04 27.82
CA ARG A 253 -13.71 -5.37 28.16
C ARG A 253 -13.45 -3.91 28.45
N LEU A 254 -14.33 -3.05 27.95
CA LEU A 254 -14.22 -1.61 28.13
C LEU A 254 -15.42 -1.11 28.94
N TYR A 255 -15.17 -0.23 29.89
CA TYR A 255 -16.19 0.35 30.75
C TYR A 255 -16.01 1.86 30.88
N PHE A 256 -17.10 2.62 30.75
CA PHE A 256 -17.16 4.05 31.06
C PHE A 256 -18.18 4.28 32.16
N ASN A 257 -17.76 4.79 33.32
CA ASN A 257 -18.60 4.97 34.50
C ASN A 257 -19.44 3.73 34.91
N GLY A 258 -18.90 2.54 34.64
CA GLY A 258 -19.55 1.25 34.92
C GLY A 258 -20.45 0.73 33.79
N GLN A 259 -20.76 1.54 32.77
CA GLN A 259 -21.45 1.08 31.56
C GLN A 259 -20.47 0.33 30.64
N SER A 260 -20.89 -0.83 30.12
CA SER A 260 -20.09 -1.60 29.17
C SER A 260 -20.05 -0.90 27.81
N VAL A 261 -18.87 -0.81 27.20
CA VAL A 261 -18.68 -0.30 25.85
C VAL A 261 -18.35 -1.46 24.92
N ASP A 262 -19.27 -1.74 24.00
CA ASP A 262 -19.15 -2.88 23.10
C ASP A 262 -18.05 -2.67 22.07
N ILE A 263 -17.20 -3.69 21.93
CA ILE A 263 -16.16 -3.69 20.92
C ILE A 263 -16.68 -4.44 19.68
N PRO A 264 -16.83 -3.77 18.52
CA PRO A 264 -17.38 -4.41 17.33
C PRO A 264 -16.60 -5.67 16.94
N SER A 265 -17.33 -6.68 16.48
CA SER A 265 -16.75 -7.90 15.91
C SER A 265 -16.54 -7.76 14.41
N PHE A 266 -15.51 -8.42 13.88
CA PHE A 266 -15.34 -8.53 12.43
C PHE A 266 -16.38 -9.47 11.83
N GLN A 267 -17.25 -8.92 10.96
CA GLN A 267 -18.32 -9.67 10.33
C GLN A 267 -17.83 -10.33 9.02
N THR A 268 -17.20 -11.50 9.10
CA THR A 268 -16.60 -12.20 7.94
C THR A 268 -17.55 -12.37 6.75
N ARG A 269 -18.86 -12.51 7.00
CA ARG A 269 -19.90 -12.58 5.95
C ARG A 269 -19.87 -11.39 4.98
N GLN A 270 -19.40 -10.22 5.42
CA GLN A 270 -19.32 -9.01 4.59
C GLN A 270 -18.25 -9.14 3.49
N LEU A 271 -17.25 -10.02 3.66
CA LEU A 271 -16.27 -10.33 2.61
C LEU A 271 -16.89 -11.05 1.40
N ALA A 272 -18.10 -11.61 1.53
CA ALA A 272 -18.85 -12.16 0.39
C ALA A 272 -19.35 -11.08 -0.58
N TYR A 273 -19.31 -9.81 -0.17
CA TYR A 273 -19.66 -8.64 -0.99
C TYR A 273 -18.43 -8.01 -1.67
N ALA A 274 -17.21 -8.50 -1.40
CA ALA A 274 -16.04 -8.08 -2.15
C ALA A 274 -16.12 -8.61 -3.59
N HIS A 275 -15.77 -7.73 -4.53
CA HIS A 275 -15.81 -8.01 -5.96
C HIS A 275 -14.55 -8.74 -6.41
N ALA A 276 -13.43 -8.46 -5.75
CA ALA A 276 -12.18 -9.15 -5.99
C ALA A 276 -11.38 -9.35 -4.70
N ARG A 277 -10.50 -10.36 -4.71
CA ARG A 277 -9.57 -10.69 -3.64
C ARG A 277 -8.17 -10.82 -4.23
N CYS A 278 -7.16 -10.37 -3.50
CA CYS A 278 -5.77 -10.66 -3.77
C CYS A 278 -5.12 -11.23 -2.51
N SER A 279 -4.41 -12.34 -2.66
CA SER A 279 -3.58 -12.95 -1.62
C SER A 279 -2.16 -13.03 -2.16
N ALA A 280 -1.17 -12.67 -1.35
CA ALA A 280 0.22 -12.71 -1.76
C ALA A 280 1.12 -13.07 -0.59
N SER A 281 2.27 -13.65 -0.88
CA SER A 281 3.30 -13.99 0.08
C SER A 281 4.67 -13.68 -0.47
N PHE A 282 5.57 -13.27 0.41
CA PHE A 282 6.97 -13.07 0.10
C PHE A 282 7.80 -13.92 1.05
N ALA A 283 8.86 -14.54 0.53
CA ALA A 283 9.86 -15.26 1.31
C ALA A 283 11.19 -15.31 0.56
N LEU A 284 12.25 -15.66 1.29
CA LEU A 284 13.50 -16.09 0.68
C LEU A 284 13.43 -17.60 0.46
N ASP A 285 13.84 -18.07 -0.72
CA ASP A 285 13.94 -19.50 -1.01
C ASP A 285 15.16 -20.16 -0.31
N ALA A 286 15.40 -21.44 -0.59
CA ALA A 286 16.51 -22.19 -0.01
C ALA A 286 17.90 -21.63 -0.38
N ASP A 287 18.00 -20.95 -1.52
CA ASP A 287 19.24 -20.33 -2.02
C ASP A 287 19.36 -18.86 -1.60
N GLY A 288 18.40 -18.36 -0.81
CA GLY A 288 18.35 -16.98 -0.33
C GLY A 288 17.85 -15.97 -1.37
N GLN A 289 17.23 -16.42 -2.46
CA GLN A 289 16.63 -15.54 -3.47
C GLN A 289 15.24 -15.06 -3.04
N PRO A 290 14.92 -13.78 -3.29
CA PRO A 290 13.61 -13.23 -2.96
C PRO A 290 12.54 -13.72 -3.95
N VAL A 291 11.48 -14.33 -3.41
CA VAL A 291 10.33 -14.84 -4.14
C VAL A 291 9.07 -14.13 -3.66
N LEU A 292 8.36 -13.52 -4.59
CA LEU A 292 7.03 -12.94 -4.39
C LEU A 292 6.02 -13.74 -5.21
N SER A 293 5.03 -14.31 -4.55
CA SER A 293 3.98 -15.08 -5.21
C SER A 293 2.60 -14.72 -4.69
N GLY A 294 1.56 -15.00 -5.48
CA GLY A 294 0.20 -14.72 -5.06
C GLY A 294 -0.87 -15.11 -6.07
N GLU A 295 -2.11 -14.85 -5.69
CA GLU A 295 -3.30 -15.09 -6.48
C GLU A 295 -4.21 -13.85 -6.43
N VAL A 296 -4.76 -13.50 -7.58
CA VAL A 296 -5.82 -12.51 -7.74
C VAL A 296 -7.07 -13.24 -8.23
N THR A 297 -8.17 -13.08 -7.51
CA THR A 297 -9.48 -13.64 -7.87
C THR A 297 -10.48 -12.50 -8.09
N TYR A 298 -10.97 -12.32 -9.32
CA TYR A 298 -12.07 -11.42 -9.63
C TYR A 298 -13.40 -12.17 -9.51
N LYS A 299 -13.93 -12.25 -8.29
CA LYS A 299 -15.16 -12.99 -7.94
C LYS A 299 -16.38 -12.59 -8.80
N ALA A 300 -16.52 -11.31 -9.14
CA ALA A 300 -17.64 -10.83 -9.95
C ALA A 300 -17.72 -11.46 -11.35
N TYR A 301 -16.57 -11.87 -11.92
CA TYR A 301 -16.49 -12.51 -13.24
C TYR A 301 -16.07 -13.98 -13.17
N GLY A 302 -15.83 -14.53 -11.96
CA GLY A 302 -15.39 -15.91 -11.77
C GLY A 302 -14.01 -16.21 -12.35
N GLN A 303 -13.15 -15.20 -12.53
CA GLN A 303 -11.81 -15.36 -13.10
C GLN A 303 -10.73 -15.22 -12.02
N SER A 304 -9.62 -15.92 -12.19
CA SER A 304 -8.45 -15.84 -11.32
C SER A 304 -7.15 -15.90 -12.11
N LYS A 305 -6.10 -15.31 -11.54
CA LYS A 305 -4.73 -15.37 -12.02
C LYS A 305 -3.79 -15.63 -10.84
N THR A 306 -2.79 -16.47 -11.04
CA THR A 306 -1.63 -16.58 -10.14
C THR A 306 -0.46 -15.78 -10.70
N PHE A 307 0.43 -15.32 -9.82
CA PHE A 307 1.68 -14.68 -10.21
C PHE A 307 2.82 -15.17 -9.31
N SER A 308 4.00 -15.31 -9.89
CA SER A 308 5.27 -15.53 -9.17
C SER A 308 6.37 -14.69 -9.80
N LEU A 309 7.15 -14.02 -8.97
CA LEU A 309 8.26 -13.16 -9.34
C LEU A 309 9.46 -13.49 -8.46
N GLU A 310 10.56 -13.84 -9.11
CA GLU A 310 11.76 -14.33 -8.43
C GLU A 310 12.98 -13.52 -8.87
N GLY A 311 13.92 -13.32 -7.96
CA GLY A 311 15.25 -12.77 -8.22
C GLY A 311 15.23 -11.49 -9.09
N MET A 312 15.75 -11.59 -10.32
CA MET A 312 15.94 -10.44 -11.20
C MET A 312 14.65 -9.87 -11.79
N HIS A 313 13.63 -10.73 -12.01
CA HIS A 313 12.34 -10.27 -12.49
C HIS A 313 11.63 -9.44 -11.43
N LEU A 314 11.74 -9.84 -10.17
CA LEU A 314 11.23 -9.08 -9.04
C LEU A 314 11.96 -7.72 -8.94
N LEU A 315 13.28 -7.71 -9.02
CA LEU A 315 14.05 -6.47 -8.95
C LEU A 315 13.71 -5.51 -10.11
N SER A 316 13.60 -6.02 -11.34
CA SER A 316 13.18 -5.23 -12.50
C SER A 316 11.79 -4.63 -12.29
N ALA A 317 10.84 -5.46 -11.82
CA ALA A 317 9.46 -5.05 -11.57
C ALA A 317 9.34 -3.93 -10.51
N LEU A 318 10.27 -3.86 -9.56
CA LEU A 318 10.29 -2.84 -8.51
C LEU A 318 11.11 -1.59 -8.88
N THR A 319 12.09 -1.71 -9.77
CA THR A 319 12.93 -0.59 -10.24
C THR A 319 12.29 0.19 -11.39
N LEU A 320 11.35 -0.43 -12.12
CA LEU A 320 10.56 0.21 -13.18
C LEU A 320 9.43 1.07 -12.59
N LYS A 321 9.76 2.19 -11.95
CA LYS A 321 8.85 3.34 -11.79
C LYS A 321 9.58 4.65 -12.09
N GLY A 322 9.61 4.99 -13.37
CA GLY A 322 9.85 6.34 -13.86
C GLY A 322 8.65 7.25 -13.61
N LYS A 323 8.42 7.65 -12.36
CA LYS A 323 7.84 8.94 -11.97
C LYS A 323 8.52 9.35 -10.66
N ARG A 324 9.12 10.54 -10.62
CA ARG A 324 9.66 11.11 -9.39
C ARG A 324 8.58 11.02 -8.30
N PRO A 325 8.92 10.54 -7.09
CA PRO A 325 8.05 10.72 -5.95
C PRO A 325 7.77 12.22 -5.78
N LYS A 326 6.51 12.60 -5.59
CA LYS A 326 6.19 13.99 -5.21
C LYS A 326 6.63 14.21 -3.77
N THR A 327 7.36 15.30 -3.55
CA THR A 327 7.80 15.93 -2.29
C THR A 327 7.63 15.09 -1.01
N GLY A 328 8.73 14.47 -0.57
CA GLY A 328 8.89 13.85 0.76
C GLY A 328 9.57 12.47 0.71
N GLU A 329 9.40 11.73 -0.38
CA GLU A 329 10.04 10.41 -0.56
C GLU A 329 11.43 10.57 -1.20
N ALA A 330 12.47 10.11 -0.49
CA ALA A 330 13.82 10.03 -1.03
C ALA A 330 13.86 9.05 -2.21
N PHE A 331 14.41 9.47 -3.34
CA PHE A 331 14.79 8.56 -4.44
C PHE A 331 15.80 7.55 -3.90
N ARG A 332 15.42 6.27 -3.79
CA ARG A 332 16.31 5.22 -3.29
C ARG A 332 16.96 4.47 -4.47
N PRO A 333 18.30 4.40 -4.55
CA PRO A 333 19.00 3.66 -5.59
C PRO A 333 18.63 2.17 -5.60
N ALA A 334 18.73 1.52 -6.76
CA ALA A 334 18.44 0.08 -6.91
C ALA A 334 19.24 -0.81 -5.94
N GLY A 335 20.46 -0.40 -5.56
CA GLY A 335 21.30 -1.12 -4.58
C GLY A 335 20.71 -1.17 -3.17
N THR A 336 20.05 -0.10 -2.72
CA THR A 336 19.38 -0.04 -1.40
C THR A 336 18.15 -0.96 -1.36
N LEU A 337 17.44 -1.07 -2.48
CA LEU A 337 16.29 -1.97 -2.58
C LEU A 337 16.73 -3.45 -2.57
N MET A 338 17.85 -3.76 -3.22
CA MET A 338 18.43 -5.11 -3.20
C MET A 338 18.80 -5.57 -1.79
N GLN A 339 19.49 -4.71 -1.04
CA GLN A 339 19.86 -5.01 0.35
C GLN A 339 18.62 -5.22 1.23
N GLY A 340 17.60 -4.38 1.05
CA GLY A 340 16.31 -4.56 1.70
C GLY A 340 15.62 -5.88 1.34
N LEU A 341 15.58 -6.26 0.06
CA LEU A 341 14.96 -7.53 -0.38
C LEU A 341 15.69 -8.77 0.14
N ALA A 342 17.02 -8.73 0.22
CA ALA A 342 17.83 -9.86 0.69
C ALA A 342 17.75 -10.10 2.21
N SER A 343 17.36 -9.08 2.99
CA SER A 343 17.28 -9.15 4.45
C SER A 343 15.86 -9.07 5.00
N LEU A 344 14.88 -8.72 4.15
CA LEU A 344 13.46 -8.74 4.48
C LEU A 344 13.02 -10.19 4.72
N GLY A 345 12.35 -10.40 5.85
CA GLY A 345 11.77 -11.69 6.20
C GLY A 345 10.46 -11.97 5.47
N PRO A 346 9.86 -13.15 5.71
CA PRO A 346 8.61 -13.49 5.07
C PRO A 346 7.46 -12.60 5.56
N PHE A 347 6.54 -12.30 4.64
CA PHE A 347 5.26 -11.66 4.95
C PHE A 347 4.14 -12.25 4.10
N GLU A 348 2.92 -12.11 4.60
CA GLU A 348 1.71 -12.42 3.86
C GLU A 348 0.85 -11.18 3.71
N MET A 349 0.10 -11.09 2.61
CA MET A 349 -0.82 -10.02 2.33
C MET A 349 -2.16 -10.60 1.90
N GLU A 350 -3.24 -10.05 2.40
CA GLU A 350 -4.58 -10.31 1.91
C GLU A 350 -5.34 -9.00 1.72
N ALA A 351 -5.97 -8.82 0.57
CA ALA A 351 -6.70 -7.62 0.20
C ALA A 351 -8.05 -7.96 -0.46
N HIS A 352 -9.12 -7.32 -0.02
CA HIS A 352 -10.47 -7.47 -0.58
C HIS A 352 -10.95 -6.13 -1.11
N TRP A 353 -11.30 -6.10 -2.40
CA TRP A 353 -11.73 -4.88 -3.08
C TRP A 353 -13.25 -4.83 -3.26
N PHE A 354 -13.81 -3.67 -2.96
CA PHE A 354 -15.24 -3.37 -3.04
C PHE A 354 -15.49 -2.24 -4.05
N ASN A 355 -16.09 -2.58 -5.19
CA ASN A 355 -16.58 -1.58 -6.12
C ASN A 355 -17.91 -1.03 -5.60
N ARG A 356 -17.92 0.22 -5.10
CA ARG A 356 -19.12 0.82 -4.47
C ARG A 356 -20.30 0.98 -5.44
N GLN A 357 -20.03 1.24 -6.72
CA GLN A 357 -21.06 1.40 -7.72
C GLN A 357 -21.71 0.05 -8.05
N LYS A 358 -20.90 -0.98 -8.30
CA LYS A 358 -21.37 -2.36 -8.53
C LYS A 358 -22.04 -2.95 -7.29
N LEU A 359 -21.53 -2.67 -6.09
CA LEU A 359 -22.14 -3.12 -4.83
C LEU A 359 -23.61 -2.70 -4.70
N ARG A 360 -23.95 -1.48 -5.13
CA ARG A 360 -25.33 -0.97 -5.11
C ARG A 360 -26.23 -1.67 -6.12
N LEU A 361 -25.68 -2.04 -7.27
CA LEU A 361 -26.43 -2.67 -8.37
C LEU A 361 -26.62 -4.17 -8.12
N ASP A 362 -25.57 -4.87 -7.71
CA ASP A 362 -25.55 -6.33 -7.65
C ASP A 362 -26.21 -6.88 -6.37
N LYS A 363 -26.20 -6.11 -5.27
CA LYS A 363 -26.65 -6.58 -3.95
C LYS A 363 -27.39 -5.50 -3.13
N PRO A 364 -28.59 -5.07 -3.57
CA PRO A 364 -29.34 -4.00 -2.92
C PRO A 364 -29.73 -4.32 -1.46
N ASP A 365 -30.15 -5.57 -1.19
CA ASP A 365 -30.69 -5.99 0.11
C ASP A 365 -29.66 -6.01 1.26
N GLY A 366 -28.36 -5.88 0.95
CA GLY A 366 -27.25 -5.84 1.91
C GLY A 366 -26.34 -4.62 1.77
N TYR A 367 -26.67 -3.68 0.87
CA TYR A 367 -25.79 -2.57 0.51
C TYR A 367 -25.43 -1.68 1.71
N GLU A 368 -26.42 -1.26 2.50
CA GLU A 368 -26.19 -0.35 3.63
C GLU A 368 -25.31 -0.98 4.71
N ALA A 369 -25.59 -2.24 5.07
CA ALA A 369 -24.80 -2.97 6.06
C ALA A 369 -23.35 -3.19 5.58
N ALA A 370 -23.16 -3.56 4.31
CA ALA A 370 -21.84 -3.72 3.71
C ALA A 370 -21.08 -2.39 3.63
N LEU A 371 -21.77 -1.28 3.33
CA LEU A 371 -21.16 0.05 3.25
C LEU A 371 -20.76 0.57 4.64
N GLN A 372 -21.60 0.39 5.66
CA GLN A 372 -21.26 0.73 7.05
C GLN A 372 -20.06 -0.09 7.52
N TRP A 373 -20.07 -1.39 7.25
CA TRP A 373 -18.96 -2.28 7.56
C TRP A 373 -17.67 -1.87 6.83
N LEU A 374 -17.75 -1.54 5.53
CA LEU A 374 -16.62 -1.06 4.73
C LEU A 374 -16.10 0.29 5.23
N THR A 375 -16.97 1.17 5.72
CA THR A 375 -16.56 2.46 6.30
C THR A 375 -15.78 2.26 7.60
N HIS A 376 -16.12 1.22 8.36
CA HIS A 376 -15.48 0.88 9.62
C HIS A 376 -14.14 0.13 9.43
N TRP A 377 -14.11 -0.86 8.54
CA TRP A 377 -12.95 -1.75 8.33
C TRP A 377 -12.07 -1.35 7.15
N GLY A 378 -12.58 -0.59 6.19
CA GLY A 378 -11.82 -0.08 5.06
C GLY A 378 -10.82 1.02 5.46
N GLY A 379 -9.89 1.29 4.56
CA GLY A 379 -8.80 2.25 4.81
C GLY A 379 -7.46 1.82 4.23
N GLY A 380 -7.38 0.67 3.56
CA GLY A 380 -6.15 0.12 3.00
C GLY A 380 -5.76 -1.20 3.65
N LEU A 381 -4.46 -1.47 3.68
CA LEU A 381 -3.89 -2.66 4.32
C LEU A 381 -3.40 -2.34 5.74
N LEU A 382 -4.01 -2.98 6.72
CA LEU A 382 -3.58 -2.94 8.12
C LEU A 382 -2.31 -3.78 8.30
N LEU A 383 -1.34 -3.32 9.08
CA LEU A 383 -0.15 -4.12 9.40
C LEU A 383 -0.34 -4.86 10.72
N TYR A 384 -0.08 -6.16 10.72
CA TYR A 384 -0.06 -7.01 11.90
C TYR A 384 1.31 -7.65 12.07
N ARG A 385 1.85 -7.57 13.29
CA ARG A 385 3.08 -8.24 13.70
C ARG A 385 2.75 -9.21 14.81
N ASP A 386 3.06 -10.48 14.57
CA ASP A 386 2.76 -11.58 15.51
C ASP A 386 1.28 -11.57 15.94
N HIS A 387 0.37 -11.38 14.96
CA HIS A 387 -1.09 -11.29 15.09
C HIS A 387 -1.66 -10.00 15.70
N TYR A 388 -0.82 -9.09 16.20
CA TYR A 388 -1.25 -7.82 16.80
C TYR A 388 -1.01 -6.65 15.87
N ARG A 389 -1.91 -5.67 15.94
CA ARG A 389 -1.85 -4.49 15.07
C ARG A 389 -0.58 -3.66 15.33
N VAL A 390 -0.01 -3.14 14.25
CA VAL A 390 1.07 -2.15 14.28
C VAL A 390 0.53 -0.83 13.75
N TYR A 391 0.62 0.21 14.57
CA TYR A 391 0.25 1.58 14.21
C TYR A 391 1.41 2.30 13.51
N PRO A 392 1.16 3.31 12.67
CA PRO A 392 -0.13 3.91 12.29
C PRO A 392 -0.73 3.34 10.98
N TYR A 393 -0.20 2.22 10.48
CA TYR A 393 -0.49 1.70 9.13
C TYR A 393 -2.00 1.52 8.85
N ALA A 394 -2.47 2.24 7.82
CA ALA A 394 -3.88 2.33 7.39
C ALA A 394 -4.83 3.02 8.39
N GLU A 395 -4.33 3.97 9.17
CA GLU A 395 -5.16 4.98 9.82
C GLU A 395 -5.80 5.97 8.82
N ALA A 396 -6.83 6.69 9.24
CA ALA A 396 -7.57 7.63 8.39
C ALA A 396 -6.67 8.69 7.71
N ARG A 397 -5.56 9.08 8.35
CA ARG A 397 -4.60 10.05 7.82
C ARG A 397 -3.33 9.43 7.23
N ASP A 398 -3.17 8.11 7.35
CA ASP A 398 -1.96 7.41 6.93
C ASP A 398 -2.22 6.58 5.66
N ASP A 399 -1.81 7.11 4.52
CA ASP A 399 -1.76 6.38 3.26
C ASP A 399 -0.32 5.90 3.00
N TRP A 400 0.15 4.99 3.85
CA TRP A 400 1.53 4.50 3.83
C TRP A 400 1.93 3.79 2.52
N LEU A 401 0.96 3.45 1.68
CA LEU A 401 1.16 2.85 0.35
C LEU A 401 0.89 3.84 -0.80
N ASP A 402 0.51 5.09 -0.52
CA ASP A 402 0.16 6.13 -1.50
C ASP A 402 -0.91 5.70 -2.52
N LEU A 403 -1.88 4.89 -2.10
CA LEU A 403 -2.92 4.36 -2.99
C LEU A 403 -3.88 5.45 -3.48
N ASP A 404 -4.21 6.42 -2.63
CA ASP A 404 -5.10 7.53 -3.00
C ASP A 404 -4.39 8.51 -3.95
N GLY A 405 -3.09 8.77 -3.76
CA GLY A 405 -2.28 9.59 -4.66
C GLY A 405 -2.18 8.96 -6.05
N ILE A 406 -1.89 7.66 -6.13
CA ILE A 406 -1.87 6.89 -7.37
C ILE A 406 -3.25 6.90 -8.05
N ALA A 407 -4.33 6.86 -7.25
CA ALA A 407 -5.69 6.93 -7.74
C ALA A 407 -6.00 8.22 -8.48
N LEU A 408 -5.68 9.34 -7.85
CA LEU A 408 -5.95 10.67 -8.40
C LEU A 408 -5.12 10.95 -9.65
N ALA A 409 -3.91 10.40 -9.72
CA ALA A 409 -2.99 10.61 -10.84
C ALA A 409 -3.35 9.81 -12.10
N THR A 410 -4.23 8.81 -12.01
CA THR A 410 -4.53 7.89 -13.11
C THR A 410 -6.01 7.98 -13.49
N GLN A 411 -6.32 8.49 -14.68
CA GLN A 411 -7.70 8.46 -15.19
C GLN A 411 -8.21 7.02 -15.25
N GLY A 412 -9.42 6.78 -14.72
CA GLY A 412 -10.03 5.45 -14.65
C GLY A 412 -9.60 4.58 -13.46
N TYR A 413 -8.76 5.07 -12.52
CA TYR A 413 -8.40 4.31 -11.33
C TYR A 413 -9.57 4.23 -10.33
N LYS A 414 -10.21 3.05 -10.26
CA LYS A 414 -11.39 2.77 -9.40
C LYS A 414 -11.07 2.16 -8.02
N MET A 415 -9.79 2.10 -7.60
CA MET A 415 -9.36 1.38 -6.40
C MET A 415 -8.69 2.28 -5.33
N ASN A 416 -9.46 3.14 -4.67
CA ASN A 416 -8.93 3.92 -3.53
C ASN A 416 -8.83 3.07 -2.25
N ARG A 417 -8.13 3.59 -1.23
CA ARG A 417 -7.96 2.87 0.05
C ARG A 417 -9.28 2.59 0.78
N LYS A 418 -10.29 3.46 0.60
CA LYS A 418 -11.63 3.31 1.23
C LYS A 418 -12.48 2.21 0.59
N GLN A 419 -12.00 1.61 -0.49
CA GLN A 419 -12.59 0.46 -1.16
C GLN A 419 -11.82 -0.83 -0.90
N LEU A 420 -10.73 -0.75 -0.12
CA LEU A 420 -9.87 -1.87 0.22
C LEU A 420 -10.00 -2.19 1.71
N VAL A 421 -10.22 -3.47 2.00
CA VAL A 421 -10.08 -4.03 3.35
C VAL A 421 -9.04 -5.13 3.25
N GLY A 422 -7.94 -5.01 4.00
CA GLY A 422 -6.89 -6.01 3.95
C GLY A 422 -5.92 -5.94 5.11
N ALA A 423 -5.03 -6.91 5.14
CA ALA A 423 -4.02 -7.08 6.17
C ALA A 423 -2.68 -7.49 5.54
N VAL A 424 -1.59 -7.02 6.15
CA VAL A 424 -0.22 -7.49 5.94
C VAL A 424 0.22 -8.13 7.24
N ARG A 425 0.73 -9.36 7.18
CA ARG A 425 1.16 -10.15 8.34
C ARG A 425 2.67 -10.33 8.27
N ILE A 426 3.34 -9.88 9.32
CA ILE A 426 4.76 -10.10 9.56
C ILE A 426 4.96 -10.77 10.92
N SER A 427 6.14 -11.37 11.13
CA SER A 427 6.54 -11.88 12.44
C SER A 427 7.81 -11.22 12.94
N SER A 428 7.95 -11.00 14.25
CA SER A 428 9.19 -10.46 14.81
C SER A 428 10.37 -11.40 14.59
N ARG A 429 10.15 -12.71 14.72
CA ARG A 429 11.18 -13.74 14.51
C ARG A 429 11.60 -13.88 13.05
N GLY A 430 10.64 -13.85 12.12
CA GLY A 430 10.93 -13.93 10.70
C GLY A 430 11.51 -12.63 10.13
N ASN A 431 11.18 -11.48 10.73
CA ASN A 431 11.64 -10.16 10.29
C ASN A 431 12.43 -9.43 11.39
N PRO A 432 13.67 -9.87 11.70
CA PRO A 432 14.49 -9.25 12.75
C PRO A 432 14.97 -7.84 12.38
N HIS A 433 15.06 -7.51 11.10
CA HIS A 433 15.52 -6.21 10.60
C HIS A 433 14.40 -5.17 10.47
N LEU A 434 13.13 -5.58 10.49
CA LEU A 434 12.00 -4.65 10.64
C LEU A 434 11.90 -4.21 12.11
N GLN A 435 12.64 -3.17 12.46
CA GLN A 435 12.70 -2.63 13.82
C GLN A 435 11.56 -1.65 14.09
N ASP A 436 10.93 -1.76 15.27
CA ASP A 436 9.93 -0.79 15.70
C ASP A 436 10.61 0.53 16.10
N GLN A 437 9.94 1.67 15.86
CA GLN A 437 10.42 2.95 16.37
C GLN A 437 10.30 3.02 17.90
N THR A 438 11.20 3.75 18.55
CA THR A 438 11.24 3.87 20.02
C THR A 438 9.99 4.58 20.58
N ASN A 439 9.38 5.47 19.81
CA ASN A 439 8.09 6.13 20.09
C ASN A 439 6.87 5.25 19.74
N ARG A 440 7.08 4.07 19.12
CA ARG A 440 6.04 3.14 18.64
C ARG A 440 5.09 3.74 17.61
N GLU A 441 5.56 4.73 16.85
CA GLU A 441 4.84 5.33 15.72
C GLU A 441 5.22 4.66 14.40
N GLY A 442 5.15 3.33 14.37
CA GLY A 442 5.47 2.51 13.19
C GLY A 442 6.86 1.90 13.20
N LEU A 443 7.24 1.35 12.05
CA LEU A 443 8.55 0.77 11.79
C LEU A 443 9.57 1.87 11.50
N ARG A 444 10.80 1.66 11.99
CA ARG A 444 11.96 2.49 11.65
C ARG A 444 12.14 2.54 10.14
N ASP A 445 12.58 3.68 9.64
CA ASP A 445 12.89 3.81 8.23
C ASP A 445 14.17 3.06 7.91
N THR A 446 13.99 1.80 7.49
CA THR A 446 15.06 0.91 7.06
C THR A 446 14.92 0.59 5.56
N GLU A 447 15.86 -0.19 5.04
CA GLU A 447 15.84 -0.65 3.65
C GLU A 447 14.76 -1.72 3.45
N GLU A 448 14.60 -2.60 4.44
CA GLU A 448 13.60 -3.67 4.49
C GLU A 448 12.17 -3.09 4.53
N LYS A 449 11.93 -2.02 5.30
CA LYS A 449 10.64 -1.31 5.28
C LYS A 449 10.31 -0.78 3.88
N ALA A 450 11.30 -0.22 3.19
CA ALA A 450 11.09 0.27 1.83
C ALA A 450 10.88 -0.86 0.82
N ALA A 451 11.59 -1.98 0.97
CA ALA A 451 11.36 -3.18 0.17
C ALA A 451 9.93 -3.71 0.37
N LEU A 452 9.46 -3.81 1.61
CA LEU A 452 8.08 -4.18 1.94
C LEU A 452 7.07 -3.26 1.26
N ILE A 453 7.22 -1.93 1.40
CA ILE A 453 6.32 -0.95 0.76
C ILE A 453 6.35 -1.09 -0.78
N ALA A 454 7.54 -1.27 -1.37
CA ALA A 454 7.68 -1.44 -2.82
C ALA A 454 6.97 -2.71 -3.31
N LEU A 455 7.14 -3.84 -2.61
CA LEU A 455 6.47 -5.11 -2.91
C LEU A 455 4.95 -4.97 -2.81
N LEU A 456 4.43 -4.39 -1.72
CA LEU A 456 2.99 -4.20 -1.54
C LEU A 456 2.39 -3.27 -2.61
N ARG A 457 3.08 -2.18 -2.96
CA ARG A 457 2.68 -1.29 -4.06
C ARG A 457 2.68 -2.02 -5.40
N HIS A 458 3.64 -2.90 -5.64
CA HIS A 458 3.70 -3.70 -6.85
C HIS A 458 2.52 -4.69 -6.91
N ILE A 459 2.26 -5.45 -5.84
CA ILE A 459 1.14 -6.38 -5.75
C ILE A 459 -0.19 -5.66 -6.01
N LEU A 460 -0.45 -4.53 -5.34
CA LEU A 460 -1.74 -3.86 -5.46
C LEU A 460 -1.94 -3.14 -6.80
N VAL A 461 -0.90 -2.50 -7.33
CA VAL A 461 -1.03 -1.62 -8.51
C VAL A 461 -0.75 -2.36 -9.82
N VAL A 462 0.24 -3.24 -9.82
CA VAL A 462 0.68 -3.96 -11.03
C VAL A 462 -0.10 -5.26 -11.15
N GLU A 463 -0.02 -6.16 -10.17
CA GLU A 463 -0.65 -7.47 -10.27
C GLU A 463 -2.17 -7.39 -10.10
N PHE A 464 -2.64 -6.79 -9.00
CA PHE A 464 -4.06 -6.80 -8.67
C PHE A 464 -4.86 -5.87 -9.60
N LYS A 465 -4.54 -4.58 -9.61
CA LYS A 465 -5.31 -3.58 -10.37
C LYS A 465 -5.22 -3.77 -11.89
N SER A 466 -4.03 -4.06 -12.45
CA SER A 466 -3.93 -4.24 -13.91
C SER A 466 -4.72 -5.47 -14.37
N TYR A 467 -4.74 -6.55 -13.58
CA TYR A 467 -5.57 -7.71 -13.87
C TYR A 467 -7.07 -7.37 -13.85
N LEU A 468 -7.56 -6.66 -12.82
CA LEU A 468 -8.97 -6.24 -12.78
C LEU A 468 -9.36 -5.39 -14.00
N ASN A 469 -8.48 -4.48 -14.42
CA ASN A 469 -8.70 -3.65 -15.60
C ASN A 469 -8.71 -4.47 -16.89
N ALA A 470 -7.79 -5.43 -17.04
CA ALA A 470 -7.73 -6.31 -18.20
C ALA A 470 -8.99 -7.19 -18.32
N VAL A 471 -9.48 -7.72 -17.20
CA VAL A 471 -10.74 -8.49 -17.17
C VAL A 471 -11.94 -7.61 -17.54
N GLU A 472 -12.02 -6.37 -17.02
CA GLU A 472 -13.10 -5.44 -17.43
C GLU A 472 -13.00 -5.09 -18.92
N GLY A 473 -11.80 -4.80 -19.42
CA GLY A 473 -11.55 -4.47 -20.84
C GLY A 473 -11.91 -5.63 -21.78
N ALA A 474 -11.52 -6.85 -21.46
CA ALA A 474 -11.85 -8.04 -22.26
C ALA A 474 -13.36 -8.30 -22.35
N GLN A 475 -14.13 -7.96 -21.31
CA GLN A 475 -15.58 -8.07 -21.33
C GLN A 475 -16.21 -6.98 -22.20
N ASP A 476 -15.70 -5.75 -22.13
CA ASP A 476 -16.11 -4.65 -23.02
C ASP A 476 -15.77 -4.97 -24.49
N GLU A 477 -14.62 -5.58 -24.76
CA GLU A 477 -14.24 -6.05 -26.10
C GLU A 477 -15.08 -7.24 -26.60
N SER A 478 -15.46 -8.18 -25.72
CA SER A 478 -16.36 -9.27 -26.08
C SER A 478 -17.75 -8.74 -26.45
N ALA A 479 -18.24 -7.75 -25.70
CA ALA A 479 -19.46 -7.02 -26.06
C ALA A 479 -19.27 -6.28 -27.40
N ALA A 480 -18.10 -5.68 -27.66
CA ALA A 480 -17.75 -5.08 -28.94
C ALA A 480 -17.67 -6.09 -30.09
N LYS A 481 -17.25 -7.35 -29.86
CA LYS A 481 -17.22 -8.45 -30.86
C LYS A 481 -18.59 -9.06 -31.13
N GLU A 482 -19.50 -9.04 -30.16
CA GLU A 482 -20.91 -9.38 -30.39
C GLU A 482 -21.66 -8.24 -31.11
N PHE A 483 -21.19 -7.00 -30.97
CA PHE A 483 -21.79 -5.81 -31.56
C PHE A 483 -22.02 -5.93 -33.07
N PRO A 484 -21.06 -6.38 -33.93
CA PRO A 484 -21.30 -6.60 -35.36
C PRO A 484 -22.39 -7.64 -35.67
N LYS A 485 -22.51 -8.68 -34.84
CA LYS A 485 -23.52 -9.73 -35.02
C LYS A 485 -24.91 -9.25 -34.59
N LEU A 486 -24.98 -8.51 -33.48
CA LEU A 486 -26.21 -7.86 -33.02
C LEU A 486 -26.66 -6.77 -33.99
N GLU A 487 -25.72 -5.95 -34.47
CA GLU A 487 -25.90 -4.89 -35.45
C GLU A 487 -26.53 -5.44 -36.73
N LYS A 488 -25.97 -6.50 -37.30
CA LYS A 488 -26.51 -7.10 -38.52
C LYS A 488 -27.92 -7.63 -38.34
N ARG A 489 -28.22 -8.22 -37.18
CA ARG A 489 -29.58 -8.69 -36.82
C ARG A 489 -30.56 -7.53 -36.62
N LEU A 490 -30.13 -6.45 -35.98
CA LEU A 490 -30.94 -5.23 -35.78
C LEU A 490 -31.24 -4.53 -37.10
N GLU A 491 -30.25 -4.38 -37.99
CA GLU A 491 -30.44 -3.82 -39.33
C GLU A 491 -31.46 -4.62 -40.16
N GLU A 492 -31.37 -5.95 -40.12
CA GLU A 492 -32.29 -6.84 -40.84
C GLU A 492 -33.72 -6.74 -40.28
N ALA A 493 -33.88 -6.78 -38.95
CA ALA A 493 -35.17 -6.64 -38.28
C ALA A 493 -35.81 -5.26 -38.55
N GLN A 494 -35.01 -4.20 -38.50
CA GLN A 494 -35.48 -2.83 -38.75
C GLN A 494 -35.91 -2.63 -40.21
N LYS A 495 -35.15 -3.16 -41.19
CA LYS A 495 -35.54 -3.15 -42.62
C LYS A 495 -36.85 -3.89 -42.86
N GLN A 496 -37.07 -5.01 -42.17
CA GLN A 496 -38.32 -5.76 -42.27
C GLN A 496 -39.49 -4.98 -41.66
N ALA A 497 -39.31 -4.38 -40.48
CA ALA A 497 -40.33 -3.57 -39.82
C ALA A 497 -40.72 -2.35 -40.66
N LEU A 498 -39.74 -1.63 -41.24
CA LEU A 498 -40.01 -0.47 -42.10
C LEU A 498 -40.84 -0.86 -43.34
N LYS A 499 -40.53 -2.00 -43.97
CA LYS A 499 -41.29 -2.54 -45.10
C LYS A 499 -42.73 -2.89 -44.73
N GLN A 500 -42.95 -3.49 -43.55
CA GLN A 500 -44.30 -3.84 -43.09
C GLN A 500 -45.14 -2.60 -42.78
N VAL A 501 -44.56 -1.60 -42.12
CA VAL A 501 -45.25 -0.33 -41.81
C VAL A 501 -45.54 0.47 -43.09
N GLN A 502 -44.61 0.50 -44.05
CA GLN A 502 -44.85 1.10 -45.37
C GLN A 502 -45.95 0.37 -46.15
N HIS A 503 -46.00 -0.96 -46.08
CA HIS A 503 -47.09 -1.74 -46.67
C HIS A 503 -48.44 -1.45 -46.02
N LEU A 504 -48.49 -1.33 -44.70
CA LEU A 504 -49.68 -0.91 -43.95
C LEU A 504 -50.14 0.50 -44.38
N ARG A 505 -49.22 1.44 -44.56
CA ARG A 505 -49.50 2.79 -45.08
C ARG A 505 -50.18 2.77 -46.45
N THR A 506 -49.93 1.79 -47.30
CA THR A 506 -50.61 1.68 -48.62
C THR A 506 -52.04 1.17 -48.54
N LYS A 507 -52.42 0.51 -47.44
CA LYS A 507 -53.75 -0.12 -47.26
C LYS A 507 -54.72 0.71 -46.42
N VAL A 508 -54.21 1.61 -45.60
CA VAL A 508 -55.01 2.45 -44.69
C VAL A 508 -55.34 3.78 -45.37
N LYS A 509 -56.63 4.18 -45.34
CA LYS A 509 -57.13 5.42 -45.98
C LYS A 509 -57.75 6.42 -45.00
N ALA A 510 -57.94 6.04 -43.73
CA ALA A 510 -58.49 6.92 -42.70
C ALA A 510 -57.47 8.02 -42.32
N PRO A 511 -57.86 9.31 -42.27
CA PRO A 511 -56.92 10.42 -42.07
C PRO A 511 -56.14 10.38 -40.76
N GLU A 512 -56.77 9.97 -39.66
CA GLU A 512 -56.13 9.88 -38.33
C GLU A 512 -55.08 8.76 -38.26
N ASP A 513 -55.39 7.59 -38.83
CA ASP A 513 -54.46 6.45 -38.86
C ASP A 513 -53.27 6.70 -39.80
N VAL A 514 -53.48 7.43 -40.91
CA VAL A 514 -52.39 7.84 -41.83
C VAL A 514 -51.43 8.79 -41.12
N ALA A 515 -51.93 9.73 -40.32
CA ALA A 515 -51.10 10.65 -39.54
C ALA A 515 -50.24 9.89 -38.50
N ALA A 516 -50.86 8.95 -37.77
CA ALA A 516 -50.17 8.11 -36.78
C ALA A 516 -49.07 7.24 -37.42
N ILE A 517 -49.35 6.61 -38.58
CA ILE A 517 -48.38 5.79 -39.31
C ILE A 517 -47.22 6.65 -39.83
N ASN A 518 -47.49 7.85 -40.33
CA ASN A 518 -46.43 8.76 -40.81
C ASN A 518 -45.54 9.26 -39.67
N THR A 519 -46.10 9.57 -38.49
CA THR A 519 -45.31 9.91 -37.29
C THR A 519 -44.43 8.73 -36.85
N LEU A 520 -44.94 7.51 -36.92
CA LEU A 520 -44.19 6.30 -36.57
C LEU A 520 -43.06 6.02 -37.57
N LEU A 521 -43.32 6.21 -38.87
CA LEU A 521 -42.29 6.15 -39.92
C LEU A 521 -41.19 7.20 -39.72
N ALA A 522 -41.55 8.43 -39.39
CA ALA A 522 -40.59 9.49 -39.10
C ALA A 522 -39.67 9.10 -37.92
N ARG A 523 -40.25 8.66 -36.80
CA ARG A 523 -39.49 8.22 -35.62
C ARG A 523 -38.56 7.02 -35.89
N MET A 524 -38.99 6.07 -36.72
CA MET A 524 -38.16 4.93 -37.10
C MET A 524 -37.01 5.33 -38.02
N THR A 525 -37.19 6.38 -38.83
CA THR A 525 -36.17 6.93 -39.72
C THR A 525 -35.13 7.71 -38.93
N ASP A 526 -35.57 8.57 -38.00
CA ASP A 526 -34.69 9.32 -37.09
C ASP A 526 -33.80 8.37 -36.26
N MET A 527 -34.37 7.27 -35.78
CA MET A 527 -33.65 6.26 -35.02
C MET A 527 -32.62 5.49 -35.88
N SER A 528 -32.91 5.27 -37.17
CA SER A 528 -31.96 4.70 -38.13
C SER A 528 -30.76 5.63 -38.37
N GLU A 529 -30.99 6.93 -38.48
CA GLU A 529 -29.93 7.91 -38.71
C GLU A 529 -29.06 8.15 -37.45
N ALA A 530 -29.64 8.05 -36.26
CA ALA A 530 -28.89 8.12 -35.00
C ALA A 530 -27.99 6.88 -34.81
N TRP A 531 -28.46 5.71 -35.23
CA TRP A 531 -27.70 4.47 -35.21
C TRP A 531 -26.49 4.52 -36.16
N GLU A 532 -26.70 4.94 -37.41
CA GLU A 532 -25.59 5.05 -38.38
C GLU A 532 -24.51 6.06 -37.96
N ARG A 533 -24.91 7.17 -37.33
CA ARG A 533 -23.95 8.12 -36.74
C ARG A 533 -23.11 7.50 -35.63
N SER A 534 -23.73 6.65 -34.79
CA SER A 534 -23.03 5.96 -33.71
C SER A 534 -22.03 4.93 -34.25
N LYS A 535 -22.42 4.17 -35.29
CA LYS A 535 -21.55 3.21 -36.00
C LYS A 535 -20.31 3.87 -36.61
N MET A 536 -20.50 5.02 -37.27
CA MET A 536 -19.39 5.79 -37.85
C MET A 536 -18.41 6.27 -36.78
N THR A 537 -18.91 6.61 -35.59
CA THR A 537 -18.07 7.03 -34.45
C THR A 537 -17.22 5.87 -33.94
N VAL A 538 -17.80 4.67 -33.79
CA VAL A 538 -17.09 3.47 -33.32
C VAL A 538 -15.98 3.05 -34.30
N ARG A 539 -16.25 3.03 -35.61
CA ARG A 539 -15.23 2.71 -36.62
C ARG A 539 -14.08 3.71 -36.66
N ALA A 540 -14.37 4.99 -36.43
CA ALA A 540 -13.33 6.02 -36.31
C ALA A 540 -12.41 5.75 -35.11
N TYR A 541 -12.97 5.29 -33.97
CA TYR A 541 -12.17 4.88 -32.81
C TYR A 541 -11.27 3.66 -33.08
N GLU A 542 -11.77 2.65 -33.79
CA GLU A 542 -10.97 1.46 -34.17
C GLU A 542 -9.79 1.85 -35.08
N GLU A 543 -10.02 2.67 -36.11
CA GLU A 543 -8.95 3.16 -36.98
C GLU A 543 -7.92 4.03 -36.23
N ASP A 544 -8.37 4.79 -35.23
CA ASP A 544 -7.47 5.60 -34.42
C ASP A 544 -6.59 4.73 -33.53
N ILE A 545 -7.10 3.65 -32.94
CA ILE A 545 -6.30 2.67 -32.17
C ILE A 545 -5.19 2.04 -33.02
N ASP A 546 -5.50 1.59 -34.24
CA ASP A 546 -4.51 1.02 -35.16
C ASP A 546 -3.41 2.03 -35.53
N LYS A 547 -3.79 3.31 -35.72
CA LYS A 547 -2.84 4.40 -35.93
C LYS A 547 -1.97 4.62 -34.69
N TYR A 548 -2.52 4.56 -33.48
CA TYR A 548 -1.76 4.72 -32.24
C TYR A 548 -0.75 3.61 -32.01
N VAL A 549 -1.09 2.34 -32.28
CA VAL A 549 -0.14 1.21 -32.19
C VAL A 549 1.01 1.39 -33.18
N HIS A 550 0.71 1.82 -34.40
CA HIS A 550 1.72 2.13 -35.42
C HIS A 550 2.60 3.32 -35.02
N LEU A 551 2.00 4.40 -34.52
CA LEU A 551 2.70 5.59 -34.01
C LEU A 551 3.59 5.28 -32.81
N ALA A 552 3.16 4.39 -31.90
CA ALA A 552 3.96 3.94 -30.76
C ALA A 552 5.20 3.16 -31.21
N GLY A 553 5.06 2.26 -32.20
CA GLY A 553 6.18 1.54 -32.80
C GLY A 553 7.20 2.44 -33.50
N VAL A 554 6.72 3.46 -34.24
CA VAL A 554 7.59 4.46 -34.89
C VAL A 554 8.25 5.41 -33.87
N GLY A 555 7.54 5.77 -32.80
CA GLY A 555 8.04 6.65 -31.74
C GLY A 555 9.25 6.08 -30.99
N LEU A 556 9.22 4.78 -30.66
CA LEU A 556 10.32 4.09 -29.97
C LEU A 556 11.61 4.03 -30.81
N MET A 557 11.49 3.69 -32.08
CA MET A 557 12.64 3.66 -32.99
C MET A 557 13.21 5.07 -33.23
N THR A 558 12.33 6.06 -33.28
CA THR A 558 12.72 7.47 -33.40
C THR A 558 13.57 7.92 -32.21
N GLU A 559 13.24 7.52 -30.97
CA GLU A 559 14.02 7.84 -29.76
C GLU A 559 15.41 7.19 -29.76
N PHE A 560 15.52 5.92 -30.16
CA PHE A 560 16.80 5.23 -30.34
C PHE A 560 17.70 5.95 -31.36
N ILE A 561 17.15 6.28 -32.53
CA ILE A 561 17.88 6.97 -33.60
C ILE A 561 18.29 8.37 -33.17
N PHE A 562 17.44 9.12 -32.48
CA PHE A 562 17.81 10.42 -31.93
C PHE A 562 18.95 10.30 -30.93
N HIS A 563 18.90 9.33 -30.01
CA HIS A 563 19.98 9.10 -29.05
C HIS A 563 21.30 8.75 -29.74
N GLU A 564 21.26 7.93 -30.79
CA GLU A 564 22.44 7.49 -31.52
C GLU A 564 23.00 8.58 -32.44
N LEU A 565 22.15 9.33 -33.13
CA LEU A 565 22.52 10.54 -33.88
C LEU A 565 23.21 11.54 -32.95
N ALA A 566 22.63 11.77 -31.78
CA ALA A 566 23.14 12.72 -30.82
C ALA A 566 24.48 12.25 -30.20
N ARG A 567 24.73 10.94 -30.08
CA ARG A 567 26.02 10.38 -29.66
C ARG A 567 27.08 10.49 -30.76
N LEU A 568 26.75 10.09 -31.99
CA LEU A 568 27.67 10.17 -33.13
C LEU A 568 28.05 11.61 -33.46
N SER A 569 27.09 12.54 -33.36
CA SER A 569 27.34 13.97 -33.53
C SER A 569 28.30 14.51 -32.47
N ALA A 570 28.13 14.09 -31.20
CA ALA A 570 29.04 14.47 -30.12
C ALA A 570 30.47 13.93 -30.33
N ASN A 571 30.60 12.70 -30.87
CA ASN A 571 31.90 12.09 -31.17
C ASN A 571 32.57 12.73 -32.40
N ALA A 572 31.81 13.06 -33.44
CA ALA A 572 32.29 13.80 -34.60
C ALA A 572 32.76 15.22 -34.21
N LEU A 573 32.01 15.92 -33.35
CA LEU A 573 32.39 17.22 -32.81
C LEU A 573 33.69 17.15 -31.98
N LYS A 574 33.83 16.11 -31.15
CA LYS A 574 35.03 15.86 -30.35
C LYS A 574 36.26 15.61 -31.23
N LEU A 575 36.11 14.84 -32.31
CA LEU A 575 37.15 14.58 -33.31
C LEU A 575 37.58 15.88 -34.03
N LEU A 576 36.62 16.71 -34.44
CA LEU A 576 36.85 18.01 -35.07
C LEU A 576 37.52 19.02 -34.11
N GLN A 577 37.20 18.97 -32.81
CA GLN A 577 37.84 19.82 -31.79
C GLN A 577 39.28 19.41 -31.47
N THR A 578 39.61 18.12 -31.59
CA THR A 578 40.99 17.61 -31.45
C THR A 578 41.81 17.69 -32.74
N TYR A 579 41.24 18.22 -33.82
CA TYR A 579 41.90 18.40 -35.11
C TYR A 579 43.00 19.46 -35.02
N LYS A 580 44.25 19.05 -35.27
CA LYS A 580 45.39 19.97 -35.46
C LYS A 580 45.99 19.75 -36.85
N PRO A 581 46.27 20.82 -37.62
CA PRO A 581 46.78 20.69 -38.98
C PRO A 581 48.29 20.38 -38.96
N SER A 582 48.67 19.13 -39.22
CA SER A 582 50.01 18.78 -39.72
C SER A 582 50.06 17.35 -40.30
N ASN A 583 50.90 17.22 -41.32
CA ASN A 583 50.85 16.29 -42.45
C ASN A 583 50.80 14.78 -42.11
N ALA A 584 50.28 14.02 -43.08
CA ALA A 584 50.20 12.55 -43.22
C ALA A 584 49.12 11.80 -42.39
N THR A 585 48.65 12.34 -41.27
CA THR A 585 47.53 11.76 -40.48
C THR A 585 46.13 12.09 -41.05
N GLU A 586 46.08 12.99 -42.04
CA GLU A 586 44.88 13.58 -42.66
C GLU A 586 43.93 12.52 -43.24
N ASN A 587 44.49 11.46 -43.82
CA ASN A 587 43.70 10.41 -44.44
C ASN A 587 42.98 9.51 -43.43
N ARG A 588 43.52 9.33 -42.21
CA ARG A 588 42.94 8.37 -41.24
C ARG A 588 41.78 8.97 -40.47
N GLN A 589 41.87 10.24 -40.07
CA GLN A 589 40.80 10.92 -39.35
C GLN A 589 39.61 11.26 -40.25
N LEU A 590 39.87 11.68 -41.50
CA LEU A 590 38.81 11.90 -42.50
C LEU A 590 38.17 10.59 -42.98
N ARG A 591 38.94 9.50 -43.10
CA ARG A 591 38.37 8.16 -43.34
C ARG A 591 37.50 7.72 -42.17
N ASN A 592 37.96 7.84 -40.92
CA ASN A 592 37.14 7.52 -39.75
C ASN A 592 35.84 8.34 -39.70
N LEU A 593 35.88 9.64 -40.02
CA LEU A 593 34.68 10.48 -40.09
C LEU A 593 33.75 10.04 -41.23
N ARG A 594 34.31 9.71 -42.40
CA ARG A 594 33.57 9.20 -43.56
C ARG A 594 32.95 7.82 -43.28
N ASP A 595 33.66 6.94 -42.58
CA ASP A 595 33.16 5.64 -42.14
C ASP A 595 32.02 5.82 -41.12
N GLN A 596 32.14 6.79 -40.20
CA GLN A 596 31.05 7.16 -39.29
C GLN A 596 29.84 7.76 -40.00
N LEU A 597 30.05 8.63 -41.00
CA LEU A 597 28.96 9.24 -41.79
C LEU A 597 28.26 8.23 -42.70
N SER A 598 29.00 7.31 -43.32
CA SER A 598 28.42 6.21 -44.10
C SER A 598 27.68 5.19 -43.21
N THR A 599 28.16 4.97 -41.99
CA THR A 599 27.44 4.19 -40.97
C THR A 599 26.13 4.88 -40.58
N LEU A 600 26.13 6.20 -40.42
CA LEU A 600 24.94 7.00 -40.12
C LEU A 600 23.94 6.99 -41.29
N GLU A 601 24.42 7.09 -42.53
CA GLU A 601 23.60 6.99 -43.73
C GLU A 601 22.93 5.61 -43.87
N ARG A 602 23.66 4.52 -43.58
CA ARG A 602 23.11 3.15 -43.55
C ARG A 602 22.03 3.01 -42.47
N ARG A 603 22.20 3.64 -41.30
CA ARG A 603 21.25 3.59 -40.17
C ARG A 603 19.97 4.39 -40.42
N ILE A 604 20.04 5.54 -41.08
CA ILE A 604 18.85 6.34 -41.46
C ILE A 604 18.03 5.62 -42.53
N ARG A 605 18.66 4.88 -43.45
CA ARG A 605 17.99 4.18 -44.55
C ARG A 605 17.01 3.08 -44.10
N ILE A 606 17.04 2.70 -42.82
CA ILE A 606 16.05 1.79 -42.21
C ILE A 606 14.70 2.47 -41.95
N LEU A 607 14.68 3.80 -41.76
CA LEU A 607 13.43 4.56 -41.58
C LEU A 607 12.63 4.71 -42.89
N ASP A 608 13.30 4.68 -44.05
CA ASP A 608 12.64 4.82 -45.36
C ASP A 608 11.48 3.82 -45.59
N PRO A 609 11.62 2.51 -45.29
CA PRO A 609 10.51 1.56 -45.38
C PRO A 609 9.48 1.65 -44.22
N LEU A 610 9.76 2.39 -43.15
CA LEU A 610 8.93 2.49 -41.95
C LEU A 610 8.16 3.82 -41.84
N SER A 611 8.61 4.88 -42.51
CA SER A 611 8.12 6.25 -42.32
C SER A 611 6.96 6.64 -43.26
N THR A 612 6.60 5.77 -44.21
CA THR A 612 5.50 6.05 -45.15
C THR A 612 4.52 4.87 -45.21
N PRO A 613 3.23 5.07 -44.86
CA PRO A 613 2.18 4.04 -44.93
C PRO A 613 2.06 3.36 -46.32
N GLY A 614 2.51 4.03 -47.38
CA GLY A 614 2.46 3.52 -48.76
C GLY A 614 3.49 2.45 -49.14
N ARG A 615 4.52 2.18 -48.32
CA ARG A 615 5.62 1.25 -48.64
C ARG A 615 5.65 -0.05 -47.85
N GLN A 616 4.71 -0.29 -46.93
CA GLN A 616 4.55 -1.59 -46.24
C GLN A 616 3.87 -2.63 -47.14
N ARG A 617 4.53 -3.02 -48.24
CA ARG A 617 4.08 -4.10 -49.13
C ARG A 617 4.95 -5.33 -48.94
N LYS A 618 4.38 -6.51 -49.20
CA LYS A 618 5.15 -7.76 -49.21
C LYS A 618 6.18 -7.69 -50.34
N GLU A 619 7.45 -7.77 -49.98
CA GLU A 619 8.58 -7.84 -50.90
C GLU A 619 9.35 -9.15 -50.70
N SER A 620 10.10 -9.58 -51.72
CA SER A 620 10.96 -10.76 -51.62
C SER A 620 12.38 -10.32 -51.28
N PHE A 621 12.94 -10.80 -50.17
CA PHE A 621 14.28 -10.42 -49.70
C PHE A 621 14.97 -11.58 -48.99
N ASP A 622 16.30 -11.48 -48.82
CA ASP A 622 17.10 -12.44 -48.09
C ASP A 622 17.06 -12.16 -46.58
N LEU A 623 16.46 -13.10 -45.83
CA LEU A 623 16.35 -13.02 -44.37
C LEU A 623 17.71 -13.08 -43.68
N VAL A 624 18.64 -13.89 -44.18
CA VAL A 624 19.97 -14.06 -43.55
C VAL A 624 20.75 -12.75 -43.64
N GLN A 625 20.73 -12.10 -44.80
CA GLN A 625 21.37 -10.80 -44.96
C GLN A 625 20.72 -9.74 -44.07
N MET A 626 19.39 -9.71 -44.00
CA MET A 626 18.68 -8.75 -43.16
C MET A 626 19.06 -8.89 -41.68
N LEU A 627 19.09 -10.11 -41.13
CA LEU A 627 19.48 -10.36 -39.74
C LEU A 627 20.94 -9.96 -39.46
N ARG A 628 21.86 -10.20 -40.41
CA ARG A 628 23.26 -9.76 -40.30
C ARG A 628 23.35 -8.24 -40.26
N ASP A 629 22.63 -7.54 -41.13
CA ASP A 629 22.61 -6.07 -41.17
C ASP A 629 22.12 -5.47 -39.84
N VAL A 630 21.08 -6.07 -39.23
CA VAL A 630 20.55 -5.63 -37.93
C VAL A 630 21.54 -5.86 -36.80
N VAL A 631 22.17 -7.03 -36.76
CA VAL A 631 23.13 -7.36 -35.69
C VAL A 631 24.39 -6.50 -35.81
N GLU A 632 24.89 -6.26 -37.02
CA GLU A 632 26.00 -5.33 -37.27
C GLU A 632 25.69 -3.92 -36.73
N MET A 633 24.43 -3.49 -36.81
CA MET A 633 24.02 -2.21 -36.21
C MET A 633 24.08 -2.18 -34.68
N HIS A 634 23.75 -3.28 -34.01
CA HIS A 634 23.76 -3.40 -32.55
C HIS A 634 25.11 -3.83 -31.96
N GLU A 635 26.09 -4.23 -32.78
CA GLU A 635 27.42 -4.66 -32.34
C GLU A 635 28.09 -3.65 -31.37
N PRO A 636 28.08 -2.32 -31.59
CA PRO A 636 28.69 -1.37 -30.65
C PRO A 636 27.94 -1.24 -29.31
N GLN A 637 26.63 -1.52 -29.29
CA GLN A 637 25.84 -1.55 -28.06
C GLN A 637 26.12 -2.82 -27.27
N CYS A 638 26.13 -3.96 -27.96
CA CYS A 638 26.47 -5.26 -27.39
C CYS A 638 27.90 -5.26 -26.82
N GLY A 639 28.87 -4.75 -27.58
CA GLY A 639 30.26 -4.64 -27.15
C GLY A 639 30.47 -3.76 -25.91
N ARG A 640 29.73 -2.65 -25.78
CA ARG A 640 29.76 -1.79 -24.57
C ARG A 640 29.26 -2.49 -23.31
N HIS A 641 28.47 -3.54 -23.45
CA HIS A 641 27.91 -4.31 -22.34
C HIS A 641 28.49 -5.72 -22.25
N GLY A 642 29.56 -6.01 -23.01
CA GLY A 642 30.23 -7.32 -23.04
C GLY A 642 29.37 -8.44 -23.61
N ILE A 643 28.30 -8.13 -24.37
CA ILE A 643 27.38 -9.11 -24.94
C ILE A 643 27.97 -9.66 -26.24
N ARG A 644 28.14 -10.98 -26.31
CA ARG A 644 28.59 -11.71 -27.51
C ARG A 644 27.38 -12.09 -28.36
N VAL A 645 27.38 -11.73 -29.64
CA VAL A 645 26.31 -12.14 -30.56
C VAL A 645 26.78 -13.31 -31.43
N ASP A 646 26.07 -14.42 -31.36
CA ASP A 646 26.35 -15.64 -32.13
C ASP A 646 25.42 -15.76 -33.35
N LEU A 647 26.01 -15.72 -34.54
CA LEU A 647 25.33 -15.84 -35.83
C LEU A 647 25.64 -17.16 -36.56
N THR A 648 26.30 -18.11 -35.89
CA THR A 648 26.68 -19.38 -36.50
C THR A 648 25.46 -20.18 -36.98
N GLY A 649 24.34 -20.10 -36.25
CA GLY A 649 23.07 -20.76 -36.57
C GLY A 649 22.31 -20.22 -37.79
N LEU A 650 22.72 -19.09 -38.37
CA LEU A 650 22.10 -18.54 -39.60
C LEU A 650 22.55 -19.26 -40.88
N GLY A 651 23.71 -19.92 -40.84
CA GLY A 651 24.35 -20.47 -42.04
C GLY A 651 24.86 -19.40 -43.02
N LYS A 652 25.40 -19.86 -44.16
CA LYS A 652 25.95 -19.00 -45.23
C LYS A 652 25.04 -18.91 -46.46
N THR A 653 24.03 -19.76 -46.55
CA THR A 653 23.14 -19.85 -47.70
C THR A 653 21.98 -18.86 -47.55
N PRO A 654 21.67 -18.05 -48.58
CA PRO A 654 20.53 -17.13 -48.57
C PRO A 654 19.20 -17.84 -48.26
N VAL A 655 18.28 -17.13 -47.62
CA VAL A 655 16.90 -17.58 -47.35
C VAL A 655 15.95 -16.51 -47.88
N LEU A 656 15.40 -16.74 -49.08
CA LEU A 656 14.47 -15.81 -49.70
C LEU A 656 13.05 -15.98 -49.13
N ILE A 657 12.52 -14.92 -48.55
CA ILE A 657 11.16 -14.88 -48.01
C ILE A 657 10.35 -13.75 -48.64
N LYS A 658 9.02 -13.91 -48.68
CA LYS A 658 8.08 -12.89 -49.15
C LYS A 658 7.29 -12.30 -47.98
N ALA A 659 7.73 -11.17 -47.45
CA ALA A 659 7.16 -10.56 -46.25
C ALA A 659 7.25 -9.02 -46.30
N VAL A 660 6.61 -8.34 -45.34
CA VAL A 660 6.80 -6.90 -45.16
C VAL A 660 8.09 -6.71 -44.37
N ARG A 661 9.18 -6.37 -45.08
CA ARG A 661 10.53 -6.29 -44.51
C ARG A 661 10.61 -5.38 -43.26
N GLY A 662 9.92 -4.24 -43.28
CA GLY A 662 9.89 -3.30 -42.16
C GLY A 662 9.28 -3.88 -40.87
N GLN A 663 8.21 -4.67 -40.98
CA GLN A 663 7.60 -5.31 -39.81
C GLN A 663 8.51 -6.39 -39.21
N LEU A 664 9.16 -7.19 -40.06
CA LEU A 664 10.09 -8.21 -39.61
C LEU A 664 11.32 -7.59 -38.94
N LEU A 665 11.80 -6.48 -39.48
CA LEU A 665 12.89 -5.68 -38.91
C LEU A 665 12.53 -5.17 -37.51
N GLN A 666 11.32 -4.64 -37.33
CA GLN A 666 10.82 -4.15 -36.04
C GLN A 666 10.72 -5.27 -35.00
N ILE A 667 10.28 -6.47 -35.40
CA ILE A 667 10.23 -7.64 -34.51
C ILE A 667 11.63 -8.01 -34.02
N VAL A 668 12.60 -8.09 -34.93
CA VAL A 668 13.99 -8.46 -34.58
C VAL A 668 14.64 -7.40 -33.69
N GLU A 669 14.42 -6.12 -33.97
CA GLU A 669 14.89 -5.01 -33.12
C GLU A 669 14.33 -5.13 -31.69
N ASN A 670 13.04 -5.41 -31.55
CA ASN A 670 12.40 -5.60 -30.24
C ASN A 670 13.06 -6.75 -29.46
N PHE A 671 13.35 -7.88 -30.12
CA PHE A 671 14.04 -9.00 -29.47
C PHE A 671 15.45 -8.64 -29.02
N ILE A 672 16.23 -7.94 -29.85
CA ILE A 672 17.59 -7.51 -29.48
C ILE A 672 17.54 -6.51 -28.33
N SER A 673 16.64 -5.53 -28.37
CA SER A 673 16.48 -4.51 -27.33
C SER A 673 16.12 -5.16 -25.98
N ASN A 674 15.15 -6.08 -25.98
CA ASN A 674 14.74 -6.83 -24.80
C ASN A 674 15.92 -7.67 -24.25
N SER A 675 16.62 -8.39 -25.12
CA SER A 675 17.78 -9.20 -24.74
C SER A 675 18.87 -8.34 -24.10
N VAL A 676 19.24 -7.21 -24.72
CA VAL A 676 20.26 -6.30 -24.20
C VAL A 676 19.87 -5.72 -22.83
N TYR A 677 18.61 -5.38 -22.62
CA TYR A 677 18.12 -4.89 -21.33
C TYR A 677 18.30 -5.94 -20.22
N TRP A 678 17.82 -7.16 -20.43
CA TRP A 678 17.87 -8.23 -19.43
C TRP A 678 19.29 -8.69 -19.13
N LEU A 679 20.11 -8.84 -20.17
CA LEU A 679 21.52 -9.20 -20.01
C LEU A 679 22.31 -8.12 -19.26
N LYS A 680 22.03 -6.83 -19.54
CA LYS A 680 22.64 -5.72 -18.81
C LYS A 680 22.23 -5.73 -17.34
N LEU A 681 20.95 -5.96 -17.04
CA LEU A 681 20.47 -6.01 -15.67
C LEU A 681 21.08 -7.19 -14.91
N LEU A 682 21.11 -8.37 -15.52
CA LEU A 682 21.74 -9.56 -14.93
C LEU A 682 23.25 -9.36 -14.69
N ALA A 683 23.94 -8.65 -15.59
CA ALA A 683 25.37 -8.35 -15.43
C ALA A 683 25.68 -7.40 -14.26
N THR A 684 24.67 -6.70 -13.70
CA THR A 684 24.86 -5.89 -12.49
C THR A 684 24.89 -6.71 -11.20
N THR A 685 24.37 -7.94 -11.24
CA THR A 685 24.18 -8.79 -10.05
C THR A 685 25.00 -10.07 -10.11
N THR A 686 25.23 -10.60 -11.31
CA THR A 686 25.94 -11.87 -11.54
C THR A 686 27.04 -11.69 -12.58
N ARG A 687 28.21 -12.31 -12.34
CA ARG A 687 29.30 -12.33 -13.30
C ARG A 687 29.14 -13.53 -14.24
N PHE A 688 28.82 -13.28 -15.50
CA PHE A 688 28.65 -14.28 -16.54
C PHE A 688 29.07 -13.72 -17.90
N GLU A 689 29.08 -14.53 -18.96
CA GLU A 689 29.30 -14.09 -20.34
C GLU A 689 27.94 -13.94 -21.05
N PRO A 690 27.44 -12.71 -21.27
CA PRO A 690 26.15 -12.49 -21.91
C PRO A 690 26.21 -12.84 -23.39
N ILE A 691 25.25 -13.62 -23.89
CA ILE A 691 25.20 -14.11 -25.27
C ILE A 691 23.79 -13.95 -25.83
N ILE A 692 23.70 -13.48 -27.08
CA ILE A 692 22.48 -13.52 -27.90
C ILE A 692 22.79 -14.38 -29.13
N SER A 693 21.97 -15.39 -29.42
CA SER A 693 22.17 -16.33 -30.52
C SER A 693 21.00 -16.32 -31.50
N PHE A 694 21.32 -16.41 -32.79
CA PHE A 694 20.35 -16.47 -33.88
C PHE A 694 20.48 -17.79 -34.64
N SER A 695 19.35 -18.47 -34.85
CA SER A 695 19.30 -19.68 -35.67
C SER A 695 18.06 -19.73 -36.55
N ILE A 696 18.21 -20.33 -37.74
CA ILE A 696 17.10 -20.54 -38.68
C ILE A 696 16.95 -22.04 -38.91
N ASP A 697 15.79 -22.59 -38.55
CA ASP A 697 15.36 -23.92 -38.97
C ASP A 697 14.54 -23.82 -40.26
N ARG A 698 15.10 -24.35 -41.35
CA ARG A 698 14.48 -24.34 -42.68
C ARG A 698 13.37 -25.37 -42.82
N ALA A 699 13.44 -26.49 -42.11
CA ALA A 699 12.41 -27.53 -42.18
C ALA A 699 11.16 -27.09 -41.40
N ALA A 700 11.37 -26.42 -40.26
CA ALA A 700 10.30 -25.89 -39.42
C ALA A 700 9.87 -24.45 -39.79
N ASN A 701 10.49 -23.81 -40.79
CA ASN A 701 10.30 -22.39 -41.13
C ASN A 701 10.37 -21.44 -39.91
N THR A 702 11.30 -21.71 -39.00
CA THR A 702 11.38 -21.03 -37.69
C THR A 702 12.66 -20.21 -37.59
N LEU A 703 12.52 -18.95 -37.14
CA LEU A 703 13.62 -18.11 -36.69
C LEU A 703 13.63 -18.12 -35.17
N THR A 704 14.74 -18.53 -34.57
CA THR A 704 14.93 -18.56 -33.12
C THR A 704 15.96 -17.51 -32.72
N VAL A 705 15.58 -16.66 -31.76
CA VAL A 705 16.47 -15.71 -31.08
C VAL A 705 16.51 -16.14 -29.62
N LEU A 706 17.71 -16.41 -29.10
CA LEU A 706 17.89 -16.92 -27.74
C LEU A 706 18.96 -16.12 -27.01
N ASP A 707 18.62 -15.61 -25.83
CA ASP A 707 19.55 -15.00 -24.88
C ASP A 707 19.75 -15.91 -23.66
N ASN A 708 20.88 -15.75 -22.97
CA ASN A 708 21.16 -16.42 -21.69
C ASN A 708 20.86 -15.52 -20.48
N GLY A 709 19.84 -14.68 -20.59
CA GLY A 709 19.33 -13.87 -19.50
C GLY A 709 18.55 -14.69 -18.45
N PRO A 710 17.80 -14.01 -17.56
CA PRO A 710 17.11 -14.66 -16.44
C PRO A 710 15.95 -15.60 -16.84
N GLY A 711 15.59 -15.66 -18.13
CA GLY A 711 14.48 -16.46 -18.64
C GLY A 711 13.12 -15.77 -18.47
N ILE A 712 12.04 -16.50 -18.70
CA ILE A 712 10.67 -16.08 -18.41
C ILE A 712 10.00 -17.27 -17.73
N SER A 713 9.33 -17.07 -16.59
CA SER A 713 8.58 -18.13 -15.90
C SER A 713 7.42 -18.63 -16.77
N GLU A 714 7.12 -19.94 -16.73
CA GLU A 714 6.05 -20.55 -17.54
C GLU A 714 4.70 -19.82 -17.38
N ASP A 715 4.36 -19.41 -16.15
CA ASP A 715 3.12 -18.69 -15.81
C ASP A 715 2.96 -17.33 -16.51
N ARG A 716 4.06 -16.74 -17.01
CA ARG A 716 4.07 -15.42 -17.67
C ARG A 716 4.27 -15.51 -19.18
N GLY A 717 4.52 -16.71 -19.72
CA GLY A 717 4.80 -16.90 -21.14
C GLY A 717 3.69 -16.33 -22.04
N ASP A 718 2.44 -16.61 -21.70
CA ASP A 718 1.26 -16.15 -22.45
C ASP A 718 1.00 -14.64 -22.28
N GLU A 719 1.41 -14.05 -21.14
CA GLU A 719 1.21 -12.62 -20.86
C GLU A 719 2.16 -11.74 -21.68
N VAL A 720 3.42 -12.15 -21.84
CA VAL A 720 4.46 -11.36 -22.54
C VAL A 720 4.15 -11.15 -24.03
N VAL A 721 3.26 -11.97 -24.61
CA VAL A 721 2.87 -11.94 -26.03
C VAL A 721 1.48 -11.29 -26.25
N GLY A 722 0.79 -10.88 -25.18
CA GLY A 722 -0.55 -10.29 -25.25
C GLY A 722 -0.58 -8.87 -25.86
N PRO A 723 -1.69 -8.46 -26.52
CA PRO A 723 -1.79 -7.20 -27.26
C PRO A 723 -1.71 -5.93 -26.40
N GLU A 724 -1.83 -6.04 -25.07
CA GLU A 724 -1.96 -4.89 -24.16
C GLU A 724 -0.74 -4.63 -23.25
N ILE A 725 0.30 -5.48 -23.26
CA ILE A 725 1.43 -5.33 -22.32
C ILE A 725 2.60 -4.58 -22.98
N PHE A 726 2.50 -3.25 -23.00
CA PHE A 726 3.68 -2.39 -23.18
C PHE A 726 4.38 -2.17 -21.83
N ASN A 727 5.15 -3.16 -21.38
CA ASN A 727 6.21 -2.92 -20.40
C ASN A 727 7.39 -2.23 -21.10
N LEU A 728 7.15 -1.03 -21.62
CA LEU A 728 8.19 -0.18 -22.19
C LEU A 728 8.85 0.67 -21.08
N PRO A 729 10.16 0.94 -21.18
CA PRO A 729 10.77 2.04 -20.45
C PRO A 729 10.11 3.36 -20.90
N PRO A 730 9.83 4.32 -20.00
CA PRO A 730 9.20 5.58 -20.39
C PRO A 730 10.15 6.47 -21.23
N PRO A 731 9.60 7.35 -22.10
CA PRO A 731 10.37 8.31 -22.88
C PRO A 731 11.04 9.34 -21.98
N ALA A 732 12.32 9.63 -22.25
CA ALA A 732 13.11 10.55 -21.45
C ALA A 732 12.71 12.03 -21.70
N ALA A 733 11.83 12.60 -20.88
CA ALA A 733 11.53 14.03 -20.90
C ALA A 733 12.57 14.86 -20.08
N SER A 734 13.41 15.58 -20.84
CA SER A 734 14.14 16.82 -20.53
C SER A 734 14.72 17.06 -19.12
N LEU A 735 16.00 16.73 -18.96
CA LEU A 735 16.92 17.43 -18.04
C LEU A 735 17.81 18.38 -18.86
N THR A 736 17.71 19.67 -18.57
CA THR A 736 18.66 20.70 -19.03
C THR A 736 19.97 20.62 -18.24
N ALA A 737 21.07 20.37 -18.97
CA ALA A 737 22.52 20.63 -18.78
C ALA A 737 23.21 20.33 -17.42
N GLY A 738 24.37 19.69 -17.30
CA GLY A 738 25.48 19.38 -18.23
C GLY A 738 26.46 18.34 -17.61
N PRO A 739 27.73 18.26 -18.05
CA PRO A 739 28.16 17.28 -19.05
C PRO A 739 28.93 16.10 -18.46
N ARG A 740 28.73 14.92 -19.06
CA ARG A 740 29.78 13.96 -19.46
C ARG A 740 29.07 12.85 -20.24
N CYS A 741 29.07 13.04 -21.55
CA CYS A 741 29.92 12.29 -22.48
C CYS A 741 29.29 10.91 -22.71
N ARG A 742 28.35 10.97 -23.67
CA ARG A 742 27.29 10.02 -24.05
C ARG A 742 27.77 8.64 -24.48
#